data_AF-A0A520A8Q4-F1
#
_entry.id   AF-A0A520A8Q4-F1
#
_cell.length_a   1.000
_cell.length_b   1.000
_cell.length_c   1.000
_cell.angle_alpha   90.00
_cell.angle_beta   90.00
_cell.angle_gamma   90.00
#
_symmetry.space_group_name_H-M   'P 1'
#
loop_
_entity.id
_entity.type
_entity.pdbx_description
1 polymer ?
#
loop_
_entity_poly.entity_id
_entity_poly.type
_entity_poly.pdbx_seq_one_letter_code
_entity_poly.pdbx_strand_id
1 'polypeptide(L)'
;MQICIFAHFNNMILVTGATGFLGAEVARQLAQKGEHLRCTKRASSTIPTILLRYGDLIHWIEADMLDVFALEDALDDVTRVYHCAAWVSLKQKDKKQILTATVPGCVQTDLIKAGILANPYTGLNEASAEWVEKTDWNYKRTLNINAALMNNEFVHLVFEGLDTYATVLFNGKEVLKADNMFRKWVVNIKPHLKLGQNIIEVRFASVVHTATPLAMASSIKYPADNEKGSIKISPFVRKAQFQFGWDFAPRLLTTGIWKPVYIESGKVLISDLYAEPKIIDNKKAVYSMNISIEAWKERTYTITLTDTRTGKRYSTFDASLKKGSNNIVSTIEIKDPKLWWPNGTGGQHLYGITAKIYSGDGAIASKSINIGVRKIEVVNKPDNIGESFYFKVNEKNVYIKGANFVPVNSLIDPKDSVRLTGLFHSMKESNFNMVRVWGGGYYESDLFYRLADKHGILVWQDFPFACTMYPSGPKFLKSVTGEAVDNIKRLRNHPSLALWCGNNEVAVGWQNWGWQKTYGYSKADSTELIHGYNKLFKKLLPELVSKYDSERFYFHSSPVSNWGKPDDFNKGDNHYWGVYHGEEPFAAYKTHIPRFNSEFGFQSFPSWETLQHITQSKEPELEGTVLTARQKSYKGNKLLKKYMDWYYQPPATTKAFAYLSQLQQAEGMRTAILSSRAAMPHNMGVLMWQLNDVWPAISWSAIEFNGQWKAAQYFIRDAYKKLTVDPELINGNLQVTIVSDSAITYRTELTVRKFGLLGKEELLKKRIITVEPGVSKISIPADELGEIDAKSQMLLTEVNGSSACLYLVPVKDLLLADPFISWSISSLNGKKMLNVRSDVLVKNICLEFQGANDLKLSNNYFDILPGRNYKVELKSLKSTAYLRQNFKWMAVKNQKR
;
A
#
# COMPACT_ATOMS: atom_id res chain seq x y z
N MET A 1 -25.82 23.43 -65.05
CA MET A 1 -24.58 22.95 -64.38
C MET A 1 -23.97 24.14 -63.68
N GLN A 2 -23.73 24.01 -62.36
CA GLN A 2 -23.42 25.08 -61.41
C GLN A 2 -22.19 25.91 -61.79
N ILE A 3 -22.30 27.23 -61.65
CA ILE A 3 -21.15 28.13 -61.50
C ILE A 3 -21.13 28.55 -60.03
N CYS A 4 -20.17 28.01 -59.28
CA CYS A 4 -19.88 28.37 -57.90
C CYS A 4 -19.31 29.79 -57.83
N ILE A 5 -20.01 30.69 -57.17
CA ILE A 5 -19.45 31.96 -56.69
C ILE A 5 -18.82 31.66 -55.32
N PHE A 6 -17.50 31.53 -55.26
CA PHE A 6 -16.77 31.55 -53.98
C PHE A 6 -16.74 32.98 -53.46
N ALA A 7 -17.63 33.32 -52.53
CA ALA A 7 -17.43 34.47 -51.67
C ALA A 7 -16.28 34.13 -50.70
N HIS A 8 -15.10 34.71 -50.91
CA HIS A 8 -14.05 34.75 -49.88
C HIS A 8 -14.57 35.63 -48.74
N PHE A 9 -15.10 35.02 -47.68
CA PHE A 9 -15.25 35.71 -46.41
C PHE A 9 -13.85 35.94 -45.84
N ASN A 10 -13.41 37.19 -45.79
CA ASN A 10 -12.19 37.57 -45.05
C ASN A 10 -12.42 37.23 -43.57
N ASN A 11 -11.82 36.15 -43.10
CA ASN A 11 -11.93 35.71 -41.70
C ASN A 11 -10.98 36.54 -40.84
N MET A 12 -11.45 37.66 -40.28
CA MET A 12 -10.65 38.46 -39.36
C MET A 12 -10.71 37.86 -37.95
N ILE A 13 -9.55 37.54 -37.37
CA ILE A 13 -9.43 37.00 -36.01
C ILE A 13 -8.90 38.07 -35.07
N LEU A 14 -9.64 38.41 -34.01
CA LEU A 14 -9.19 39.34 -32.98
C LEU A 14 -8.36 38.62 -31.91
N VAL A 15 -7.16 39.10 -31.63
CA VAL A 15 -6.36 38.70 -30.47
C VAL A 15 -6.21 39.89 -29.53
N THR A 16 -6.91 39.86 -28.39
CA THR A 16 -6.78 40.94 -27.40
C THR A 16 -5.58 40.68 -26.49
N GLY A 17 -4.84 41.72 -26.09
CA GLY A 17 -3.65 41.53 -25.24
C GLY A 17 -2.48 40.89 -26.01
N ALA A 18 -2.44 41.09 -27.33
CA ALA A 18 -1.41 40.57 -28.24
C ALA A 18 0.00 41.11 -27.94
N THR A 19 0.12 42.19 -27.16
CA THR A 19 1.40 42.70 -26.65
C THR A 19 1.90 41.95 -25.40
N GLY A 20 1.05 41.11 -24.78
CA GLY A 20 1.38 40.30 -23.60
C GLY A 20 2.01 38.94 -23.94
N PHE A 21 2.57 38.26 -22.94
CA PHE A 21 3.33 37.01 -23.15
C PHE A 21 2.54 35.91 -23.90
N LEU A 22 1.31 35.62 -23.47
CA LEU A 22 0.48 34.60 -24.10
C LEU A 22 -0.15 35.09 -25.41
N GLY A 23 -0.67 36.32 -25.42
CA GLY A 23 -1.31 36.90 -26.60
C GLY A 23 -0.35 37.02 -27.78
N ALA A 24 0.91 37.37 -27.53
CA ALA A 24 1.92 37.46 -28.57
C ALA A 24 2.25 36.10 -29.19
N GLU A 25 2.25 35.04 -28.39
CA GLU A 25 2.51 33.68 -28.89
C GLU A 25 1.30 33.12 -29.66
N VAL A 26 0.09 33.43 -29.22
CA VAL A 26 -1.15 33.08 -29.93
C VAL A 26 -1.21 33.80 -31.27
N ALA A 27 -0.99 35.12 -31.30
CA ALA A 27 -0.92 35.89 -32.54
C ALA A 27 0.17 35.37 -33.48
N ARG A 28 1.36 35.03 -32.95
CA ARG A 28 2.45 34.45 -33.74
C ARG A 28 2.03 33.14 -34.41
N GLN A 29 1.41 32.23 -33.67
CA GLN A 29 1.01 30.92 -34.21
C GLN A 29 -0.14 31.02 -35.21
N LEU A 30 -1.07 31.95 -35.02
CA LEU A 30 -2.15 32.18 -35.98
C LEU A 30 -1.62 32.84 -37.26
N ALA A 31 -0.74 33.84 -37.14
CA ALA A 31 -0.09 34.46 -38.29
C ALA A 31 0.80 33.46 -39.06
N GLN A 32 1.48 32.54 -38.37
CA GLN A 32 2.22 31.45 -39.02
C GLN A 32 1.35 30.50 -39.85
N LYS A 33 0.05 30.43 -39.56
CA LYS A 33 -0.92 29.65 -40.32
C LYS A 33 -1.53 30.45 -41.48
N GLY A 34 -1.09 31.70 -41.69
CA GLY A 34 -1.61 32.59 -42.74
C GLY A 34 -2.93 33.28 -42.40
N GLU A 35 -3.35 33.27 -41.13
CA GLU A 35 -4.60 33.93 -40.71
C GLU A 35 -4.40 35.45 -40.61
N HIS A 36 -5.40 36.22 -41.03
CA HIS A 36 -5.43 37.67 -40.86
C HIS A 36 -5.92 38.04 -39.46
N LEU A 37 -5.10 38.80 -38.73
CA LEU A 37 -5.32 39.11 -37.33
C LEU A 37 -5.58 40.59 -37.12
N ARG A 38 -6.53 40.87 -36.25
CA ARG A 38 -6.69 42.16 -35.59
C ARG A 38 -6.13 42.02 -34.18
N CYS A 39 -5.17 42.84 -33.79
CA CYS A 39 -4.50 42.73 -32.48
C CYS A 39 -4.67 44.02 -31.70
N THR A 40 -5.15 43.93 -30.46
CA THR A 40 -5.29 45.14 -29.63
C THR A 40 -4.01 45.48 -28.87
N LYS A 41 -3.69 46.78 -28.79
CA LYS A 41 -2.62 47.35 -27.96
C LYS A 41 -3.12 48.61 -27.25
N ARG A 42 -2.45 49.02 -26.17
CA ARG A 42 -2.62 50.38 -25.61
C ARG A 42 -1.59 51.31 -26.22
N ALA A 43 -1.82 52.63 -26.19
CA ALA A 43 -0.86 53.65 -26.63
C ALA A 43 0.55 53.41 -26.08
N SER A 44 0.63 53.05 -24.80
CA SER A 44 1.88 52.81 -24.06
C SER A 44 2.53 51.43 -24.30
N SER A 45 1.91 50.56 -25.10
CA SER A 45 2.39 49.19 -25.29
C SER A 45 3.40 49.10 -26.43
N THR A 46 4.55 48.47 -26.16
CA THR A 46 5.51 48.10 -27.20
C THR A 46 5.08 46.80 -27.89
N ILE A 47 5.14 46.76 -29.22
CA ILE A 47 4.88 45.54 -30.00
C ILE A 47 6.00 44.53 -29.76
N PRO A 48 5.71 43.27 -29.35
CA PRO A 48 6.72 42.24 -29.15
C PRO A 48 7.51 41.94 -30.42
N THR A 49 8.84 41.83 -30.31
CA THR A 49 9.74 41.55 -31.44
C THR A 49 9.38 40.28 -32.21
N ILE A 50 8.80 39.28 -31.53
CA ILE A 50 8.37 38.02 -32.15
C ILE A 50 7.25 38.20 -33.19
N LEU A 51 6.49 39.30 -33.12
CA LEU A 51 5.38 39.62 -34.01
C LEU A 51 5.75 40.55 -35.17
N LEU A 52 6.88 41.27 -35.09
CA LEU A 52 7.26 42.28 -36.08
C LEU A 52 7.39 41.72 -37.50
N ARG A 53 7.78 40.45 -37.64
CA ARG A 53 7.91 39.76 -38.93
C ARG A 53 6.59 39.39 -39.61
N TYR A 54 5.45 39.61 -38.95
CA TYR A 54 4.11 39.27 -39.46
C TYR A 54 3.26 40.52 -39.67
N GLY A 55 3.88 41.68 -39.89
CA GLY A 55 3.17 42.97 -40.05
C GLY A 55 2.07 42.93 -41.11
N ASP A 56 2.30 42.23 -42.23
CA ASP A 56 1.33 42.10 -43.33
C ASP A 56 0.09 41.29 -42.96
N LEU A 57 0.15 40.49 -41.88
CA LEU A 57 -0.94 39.65 -41.38
C LEU A 57 -1.58 40.20 -40.10
N ILE A 58 -1.00 41.25 -39.49
CA ILE A 58 -1.45 41.77 -38.19
C ILE A 58 -1.81 43.25 -38.30
N HIS A 59 -3.10 43.54 -38.24
CA HIS A 59 -3.63 44.87 -38.08
C HIS A 59 -3.70 45.25 -36.59
N TRP A 60 -2.98 46.29 -36.17
CA TRP A 60 -2.98 46.76 -34.79
C TRP A 60 -4.04 47.82 -34.57
N ILE A 61 -4.90 47.60 -33.57
CA ILE A 61 -5.88 48.59 -33.11
C ILE A 61 -5.52 49.02 -31.70
N GLU A 62 -5.59 50.33 -31.47
CA GLU A 62 -5.46 50.86 -30.14
C GLU A 62 -6.79 50.70 -29.39
N ALA A 63 -6.81 49.83 -28.39
CA ALA A 63 -7.99 49.58 -27.57
C ALA A 63 -7.57 49.12 -26.16
N ASP A 64 -8.22 49.69 -25.14
CA ASP A 64 -8.16 49.18 -23.78
C ASP A 64 -9.39 48.30 -23.51
N MET A 65 -9.21 47.19 -22.78
CA MET A 65 -10.32 46.28 -22.46
C MET A 65 -11.40 46.91 -21.56
N LEU A 66 -11.12 48.08 -20.99
CA LEU A 66 -12.06 48.85 -20.17
C LEU A 66 -12.77 49.95 -20.96
N ASP A 67 -12.42 50.15 -22.23
CA ASP A 67 -13.06 51.13 -23.13
C ASP A 67 -14.02 50.41 -24.08
N VAL A 68 -15.33 50.55 -23.82
CA VAL A 68 -16.38 49.85 -24.55
C VAL A 68 -16.47 50.27 -26.02
N PHE A 69 -16.19 51.54 -26.33
CA PHE A 69 -16.27 52.05 -27.70
C PHE A 69 -15.07 51.59 -28.53
N ALA A 70 -13.87 51.64 -27.94
CA ALA A 70 -12.67 51.10 -28.61
C ALA A 70 -12.74 49.58 -28.83
N LEU A 71 -13.47 48.86 -27.97
CA LEU A 71 -13.72 47.42 -28.16
C LEU A 71 -14.76 47.13 -29.24
N GLU A 72 -15.79 47.96 -29.38
CA GLU A 72 -16.77 47.86 -30.47
C GLU A 72 -16.07 48.00 -31.83
N ASP A 73 -15.21 49.01 -31.98
CA ASP A 73 -14.36 49.20 -33.17
C ASP A 73 -13.39 48.02 -33.39
N ALA A 74 -12.81 47.48 -32.31
CA ALA A 74 -11.91 46.34 -32.40
C ALA A 74 -12.63 45.03 -32.78
N LEU A 75 -13.94 44.94 -32.59
CA LEU A 75 -14.77 43.76 -32.90
C LEU A 75 -15.46 43.83 -34.26
N ASP A 76 -15.45 44.99 -34.92
CA ASP A 76 -16.00 45.12 -36.28
C ASP A 76 -15.36 44.11 -37.24
N ASP A 77 -16.16 43.47 -38.09
CA ASP A 77 -15.80 42.38 -39.03
C ASP A 77 -15.10 41.12 -38.46
N VAL A 78 -14.95 41.02 -37.14
CA VAL A 78 -14.28 39.90 -36.47
C VAL A 78 -15.18 38.67 -36.39
N THR A 79 -14.71 37.53 -36.89
CA THR A 79 -15.44 36.26 -36.83
C THR A 79 -15.04 35.38 -35.65
N ARG A 80 -13.85 35.59 -35.08
CA ARG A 80 -13.31 34.82 -33.94
C ARG A 80 -12.47 35.71 -33.02
N VAL A 81 -12.67 35.55 -31.70
CA VAL A 81 -11.92 36.31 -30.67
C VAL A 81 -11.09 35.36 -29.80
N TYR A 82 -9.79 35.60 -29.75
CA TYR A 82 -8.88 35.04 -28.76
C TYR A 82 -8.59 36.10 -27.71
N HIS A 83 -9.33 36.03 -26.61
CA HIS A 83 -9.16 36.95 -25.50
C HIS A 83 -7.97 36.54 -24.62
N CYS A 84 -6.80 37.14 -24.86
CA CYS A 84 -5.56 36.86 -24.11
C CYS A 84 -5.20 37.95 -23.08
N ALA A 85 -6.10 38.88 -22.79
CA ALA A 85 -5.90 39.89 -21.76
C ALA A 85 -6.27 39.33 -20.38
N ALA A 86 -5.35 38.58 -19.77
CA ALA A 86 -5.52 38.08 -18.40
C ALA A 86 -4.85 39.02 -17.38
N TRP A 87 -5.57 39.35 -16.30
CA TRP A 87 -4.98 39.99 -15.12
C TRP A 87 -4.28 38.93 -14.27
N VAL A 88 -3.08 38.52 -14.69
CA VAL A 88 -2.21 37.71 -13.86
C VAL A 88 -0.89 38.46 -13.71
N SER A 89 -0.80 39.26 -12.65
CA SER A 89 0.48 39.81 -12.20
C SER A 89 1.28 38.67 -11.58
N LEU A 90 2.24 38.16 -12.35
CA LEU A 90 3.39 37.45 -11.83
C LEU A 90 4.60 38.36 -12.08
N LYS A 91 5.43 38.56 -11.06
CA LYS A 91 6.67 39.32 -11.26
C LYS A 91 7.51 38.52 -12.27
N GLN A 92 7.96 39.16 -13.33
CA GLN A 92 8.79 38.55 -14.39
C GLN A 92 9.95 37.71 -13.82
N LYS A 93 10.52 38.16 -12.69
CA LYS A 93 11.62 37.49 -11.98
C LYS A 93 11.28 36.08 -11.46
N ASP A 94 10.00 35.80 -11.16
CA ASP A 94 9.57 34.53 -10.56
C ASP A 94 9.20 33.48 -11.63
N LYS A 95 9.11 33.87 -12.91
CA LYS A 95 8.69 32.99 -14.02
C LYS A 95 9.53 31.72 -14.16
N LYS A 96 10.84 31.80 -13.89
CA LYS A 96 11.75 30.65 -13.95
C LYS A 96 11.57 29.66 -12.78
N GLN A 97 10.87 30.04 -11.72
CA GLN A 97 10.69 29.24 -10.50
C GLN A 97 9.29 28.63 -10.36
N ILE A 98 8.35 28.95 -11.28
CA ILE A 98 6.98 28.43 -11.23
C ILE A 98 6.89 27.15 -12.05
N LEU A 99 6.55 26.06 -11.36
CA LEU A 99 6.33 24.74 -11.96
C LEU A 99 4.86 24.38 -11.91
N THR A 100 4.39 23.63 -12.90
CA THR A 100 3.08 22.98 -12.83
C THR A 100 3.13 21.90 -11.76
N ALA A 101 2.22 21.98 -10.80
CA ALA A 101 2.16 21.04 -9.69
C ALA A 101 0.93 20.11 -9.81
N THR A 102 1.09 18.85 -9.41
CA THR A 102 0.01 17.86 -9.36
C THR A 102 -0.53 17.75 -7.94
N VAL A 103 -1.85 17.85 -7.79
CA VAL A 103 -2.53 17.67 -6.49
C VAL A 103 -3.68 16.67 -6.67
N PRO A 104 -3.72 15.56 -5.92
CA PRO A 104 -2.76 15.14 -4.89
C PRO A 104 -1.37 14.79 -5.45
N GLY A 105 -0.32 15.09 -4.71
CA GLY A 105 1.06 14.85 -5.13
C GLY A 105 2.09 15.34 -4.11
N CYS A 106 3.36 15.29 -4.50
CA CYS A 106 4.46 15.87 -3.73
C CYS A 106 5.43 16.63 -4.63
N VAL A 107 6.17 17.56 -4.03
CA VAL A 107 7.17 18.39 -4.70
C VAL A 107 8.16 17.54 -5.50
N GLN A 108 8.63 16.43 -4.95
CA GLN A 108 9.59 15.55 -5.61
C GLN A 108 9.07 15.03 -6.96
N THR A 109 7.81 14.59 -7.03
CA THR A 109 7.26 14.10 -8.30
C THR A 109 7.02 15.23 -9.31
N ASP A 110 6.70 16.43 -8.84
CA ASP A 110 6.61 17.62 -9.70
C ASP A 110 7.98 18.06 -10.24
N LEU A 111 9.04 18.02 -9.41
CA LEU A 111 10.43 18.30 -9.84
C LEU A 111 10.96 17.26 -10.83
N ILE A 112 10.62 15.98 -10.65
CA ILE A 112 10.97 14.91 -11.58
C ILE A 112 10.28 15.14 -12.93
N LYS A 113 8.98 15.47 -12.93
CA LYS A 113 8.22 15.81 -14.15
C LYS A 113 8.79 17.03 -14.88
N ALA A 114 9.28 18.01 -14.12
CA ALA A 114 9.92 19.21 -14.66
C ALA A 114 11.36 18.98 -15.15
N GLY A 115 11.94 17.79 -14.95
CA GLY A 115 13.34 17.49 -15.31
C GLY A 115 14.38 18.16 -14.41
N ILE A 116 13.97 18.67 -13.24
CA ILE A 116 14.86 19.35 -12.27
C ILE A 116 15.48 18.36 -11.30
N LEU A 117 14.71 17.33 -10.90
CA LEU A 117 15.19 16.25 -10.04
C LEU A 117 15.32 14.97 -10.84
N ALA A 118 16.50 14.35 -10.84
CA ALA A 118 16.68 13.03 -11.41
C ALA A 118 15.85 12.00 -10.62
N ASN A 119 15.32 10.97 -11.29
CA ASN A 119 14.51 9.95 -10.62
C ASN A 119 15.32 9.27 -9.49
N PRO A 120 14.93 9.41 -8.20
CA PRO A 120 15.68 8.84 -7.06
C PRO A 120 15.74 7.32 -7.08
N TYR A 121 14.92 6.65 -7.88
CA TYR A 121 14.89 5.20 -7.97
C TYR A 121 15.98 4.62 -8.86
N THR A 122 16.66 5.45 -9.65
CA THR A 122 17.68 5.03 -10.60
C THR A 122 19.10 5.31 -10.08
N GLY A 123 20.01 4.35 -10.23
CA GLY A 123 21.42 4.51 -9.89
C GLY A 123 21.64 4.95 -8.44
N LEU A 124 22.46 5.99 -8.28
CA LEU A 124 22.80 6.62 -7.01
C LEU A 124 21.98 7.90 -6.73
N ASN A 125 20.89 8.12 -7.47
CA ASN A 125 20.15 9.39 -7.44
C ASN A 125 19.40 9.66 -6.13
N GLU A 126 19.33 8.72 -5.18
CA GLU A 126 18.75 8.96 -3.85
C GLU A 126 19.34 10.21 -3.20
N ALA A 127 20.68 10.33 -3.18
CA ALA A 127 21.37 11.47 -2.59
C ALA A 127 21.06 12.80 -3.31
N SER A 128 20.74 12.75 -4.61
CA SER A 128 20.42 13.95 -5.39
C SER A 128 19.11 14.64 -4.96
N ALA A 129 18.26 13.94 -4.20
CA ALA A 129 17.00 14.48 -3.70
C ALA A 129 17.13 15.21 -2.35
N GLU A 130 18.29 15.16 -1.69
CA GLU A 130 18.45 15.68 -0.31
C GLU A 130 18.19 17.18 -0.21
N TRP A 131 18.53 17.99 -1.22
CA TRP A 131 18.29 19.45 -1.15
C TRP A 131 16.79 19.81 -1.03
N VAL A 132 15.90 18.93 -1.50
CA VAL A 132 14.45 19.16 -1.51
C VAL A 132 13.89 19.22 -0.09
N GLU A 133 14.40 18.39 0.83
CA GLU A 133 13.91 18.33 2.22
C GLU A 133 14.30 19.56 3.05
N LYS A 134 15.32 20.31 2.59
CA LYS A 134 15.85 21.53 3.23
C LYS A 134 15.25 22.82 2.61
N THR A 135 14.30 22.68 1.70
CA THR A 135 13.72 23.81 0.96
C THR A 135 12.28 24.04 1.40
N ASP A 136 11.88 25.31 1.49
CA ASP A 136 10.48 25.70 1.68
C ASP A 136 9.76 25.75 0.33
N TRP A 137 8.51 25.30 0.28
CA TRP A 137 7.77 25.13 -0.97
C TRP A 137 6.41 25.82 -0.94
N ASN A 138 6.09 26.56 -2.00
CA ASN A 138 4.84 27.32 -2.09
C ASN A 138 3.97 26.80 -3.24
N TYR A 139 2.76 26.37 -2.92
CA TYR A 139 1.70 26.05 -3.87
C TYR A 139 0.76 27.24 -3.99
N LYS A 140 0.26 27.51 -5.19
CA LYS A 140 -0.73 28.55 -5.45
C LYS A 140 -1.77 28.08 -6.45
N ARG A 141 -3.04 28.37 -6.19
CA ARG A 141 -4.14 28.13 -7.13
C ARG A 141 -5.14 29.27 -7.08
N THR A 142 -5.62 29.66 -8.26
CA THR A 142 -6.75 30.58 -8.41
C THR A 142 -8.04 29.79 -8.55
N LEU A 143 -9.09 30.23 -7.86
CA LEU A 143 -10.44 29.71 -7.95
C LEU A 143 -11.38 30.80 -8.43
N ASN A 144 -12.37 30.45 -9.25
CA ASN A 144 -13.45 31.35 -9.60
C ASN A 144 -14.71 30.93 -8.84
N ILE A 145 -15.25 31.84 -8.03
CA ILE A 145 -16.39 31.61 -7.13
C ILE A 145 -17.61 32.33 -7.69
N ASN A 146 -18.73 31.61 -7.80
CA ASN A 146 -20.00 32.17 -8.25
C ASN A 146 -20.90 32.54 -7.05
N ALA A 147 -21.98 33.28 -7.33
CA ALA A 147 -22.94 33.70 -6.32
C ALA A 147 -23.64 32.52 -5.63
N ALA A 148 -23.85 31.40 -6.35
CA ALA A 148 -24.51 30.21 -5.79
C ALA A 148 -23.73 29.63 -4.59
N LEU A 149 -22.40 29.57 -4.67
CA LEU A 149 -21.58 29.12 -3.54
C LEU A 149 -21.67 30.07 -2.35
N MET A 150 -21.72 31.38 -2.59
CA MET A 150 -21.80 32.40 -1.53
C MET A 150 -23.14 32.33 -0.76
N ASN A 151 -24.20 31.89 -1.42
CA ASN A 151 -25.54 31.74 -0.84
C ASN A 151 -25.69 30.50 0.06
N ASN A 152 -24.72 29.58 0.08
CA ASN A 152 -24.73 28.47 1.02
C ASN A 152 -24.50 28.95 2.46
N GLU A 153 -25.07 28.27 3.45
CA GLU A 153 -24.93 28.65 4.87
C GLU A 153 -23.47 28.50 5.33
N PHE A 154 -22.77 27.49 4.82
CA PHE A 154 -21.35 27.27 5.06
C PHE A 154 -20.58 27.04 3.77
N VAL A 155 -19.30 27.42 3.79
CA VAL A 155 -18.33 27.11 2.75
C VAL A 155 -17.00 26.81 3.42
N HIS A 156 -16.60 25.55 3.37
CA HIS A 156 -15.37 25.04 3.95
C HIS A 156 -14.37 24.70 2.84
N LEU A 157 -13.10 25.02 3.07
CA LEU A 157 -11.97 24.47 2.35
C LEU A 157 -11.46 23.26 3.12
N VAL A 158 -11.46 22.09 2.48
CA VAL A 158 -11.09 20.82 3.10
C VAL A 158 -9.80 20.31 2.49
N PHE A 159 -8.81 20.04 3.34
CA PHE A 159 -7.60 19.33 3.00
C PHE A 159 -7.63 17.95 3.68
N GLU A 160 -7.68 16.88 2.89
CA GLU A 160 -7.63 15.50 3.41
C GLU A 160 -6.24 15.11 3.93
N GLY A 161 -5.21 15.91 3.64
CA GLY A 161 -3.86 15.72 4.15
C GLY A 161 -2.85 16.73 3.60
N LEU A 162 -2.05 17.30 4.49
CA LEU A 162 -0.96 18.24 4.20
C LEU A 162 0.33 17.68 4.80
N ASP A 163 1.37 17.52 3.98
CA ASP A 163 2.64 16.91 4.36
C ASP A 163 3.77 17.96 4.43
N THR A 164 4.19 18.50 5.58
CA THR A 164 3.51 18.43 6.90
C THR A 164 3.28 19.81 7.48
N TYR A 165 4.35 20.60 7.67
CA TYR A 165 4.25 21.94 8.26
C TYR A 165 3.76 22.94 7.22
N ALA A 166 2.46 23.19 7.17
CA ALA A 166 1.83 24.00 6.14
C ALA A 166 1.12 25.22 6.73
N THR A 167 1.30 26.37 6.10
CA THR A 167 0.49 27.58 6.34
C THR A 167 -0.40 27.82 5.12
N VAL A 168 -1.71 27.82 5.31
CA VAL A 168 -2.68 28.08 4.23
C VAL A 168 -3.15 29.52 4.31
N LEU A 169 -3.07 30.21 3.17
CA LEU A 169 -3.61 31.55 2.99
C LEU A 169 -4.75 31.51 1.98
N PHE A 170 -5.84 32.21 2.29
CA PHE A 170 -6.97 32.44 1.40
C PHE A 170 -7.10 33.95 1.15
N ASN A 171 -6.98 34.39 -0.10
CA ASN A 171 -6.95 35.81 -0.49
C ASN A 171 -5.93 36.63 0.31
N GLY A 172 -4.75 36.05 0.57
CA GLY A 172 -3.66 36.68 1.31
C GLY A 172 -3.80 36.63 2.85
N LYS A 173 -4.93 36.16 3.38
CA LYS A 173 -5.13 35.99 4.83
C LYS A 173 -4.78 34.57 5.27
N GLU A 174 -3.98 34.43 6.32
CA GLU A 174 -3.74 33.13 6.96
C GLU A 174 -5.04 32.57 7.56
N VAL A 175 -5.39 31.35 7.18
CA VAL A 175 -6.61 30.66 7.63
C VAL A 175 -6.35 29.32 8.32
N LEU A 176 -5.14 28.76 8.20
CA LEU A 176 -4.76 27.50 8.84
C LEU A 176 -3.24 27.38 8.99
N LYS A 177 -2.80 26.83 10.13
CA LYS A 177 -1.48 26.20 10.30
C LYS A 177 -1.66 24.70 10.58
N ALA A 178 -1.05 23.87 9.76
CA ALA A 178 -1.05 22.42 9.89
C ALA A 178 0.34 21.91 10.29
N ASP A 179 0.38 20.87 11.13
CA ASP A 179 1.61 20.30 11.68
C ASP A 179 1.58 18.76 11.76
N ASN A 180 0.64 18.13 11.06
CA ASN A 180 0.44 16.68 11.10
C ASN A 180 -0.05 16.15 9.75
N MET A 181 0.74 15.25 9.15
CA MET A 181 0.50 14.62 7.85
C MET A 181 -0.82 13.83 7.81
N PHE A 182 -1.22 13.29 8.97
CA PHE A 182 -2.28 12.30 9.10
C PHE A 182 -3.64 12.89 9.46
N ARG A 183 -3.72 14.22 9.60
CA ARG A 183 -4.95 14.93 9.95
C ARG A 183 -5.70 15.42 8.72
N LYS A 184 -7.02 15.43 8.86
CA LYS A 184 -7.91 16.19 8.00
C LYS A 184 -8.03 17.60 8.54
N TRP A 185 -7.93 18.60 7.65
CA TRP A 185 -8.04 20.01 8.02
C TRP A 185 -9.23 20.63 7.32
N VAL A 186 -10.17 21.17 8.10
CA VAL A 186 -11.39 21.81 7.61
C VAL A 186 -11.37 23.28 8.04
N VAL A 187 -11.48 24.19 7.08
CA VAL A 187 -11.34 25.63 7.31
C VAL A 187 -12.56 26.36 6.78
N ASN A 188 -13.22 27.17 7.61
CA ASN A 188 -14.31 28.02 7.16
C ASN A 188 -13.76 29.21 6.35
N ILE A 189 -14.00 29.21 5.03
CA ILE A 189 -13.54 30.26 4.12
C ILE A 189 -14.65 31.24 3.74
N LYS A 190 -15.90 30.98 4.12
CA LYS A 190 -17.05 31.83 3.74
C LYS A 190 -16.83 33.33 4.04
N PRO A 191 -16.30 33.74 5.22
CA PRO A 191 -16.05 35.16 5.51
C PRO A 191 -14.96 35.82 4.66
N HIS A 192 -14.21 35.04 3.87
CA HIS A 192 -13.09 35.50 3.07
C HIS A 192 -13.32 35.37 1.57
N LEU A 193 -14.48 34.82 1.17
CA LEU A 193 -14.88 34.69 -0.23
C LEU A 193 -15.13 36.05 -0.87
N LYS A 194 -14.67 36.19 -2.10
CA LYS A 194 -15.04 37.27 -3.02
C LYS A 194 -15.82 36.66 -4.18
N LEU A 195 -16.78 37.40 -4.74
CA LEU A 195 -17.37 36.99 -6.02
C LEU A 195 -16.28 37.04 -7.10
N GLY A 196 -16.25 36.03 -7.99
CA GLY A 196 -15.21 35.90 -9.00
C GLY A 196 -13.90 35.33 -8.45
N GLN A 197 -12.79 35.99 -8.75
CA GLN A 197 -11.46 35.45 -8.51
C GLN A 197 -11.07 35.40 -7.02
N ASN A 198 -10.61 34.24 -6.58
CA ASN A 198 -10.04 33.99 -5.25
C ASN A 198 -8.71 33.25 -5.39
N ILE A 199 -7.83 33.41 -4.40
CA ILE A 199 -6.49 32.80 -4.42
C ILE A 199 -6.32 31.94 -3.16
N ILE A 200 -5.84 30.73 -3.36
CA ILE A 200 -5.35 29.84 -2.31
C ILE A 200 -3.83 29.74 -2.45
N GLU A 201 -3.12 29.96 -1.35
CA GLU A 201 -1.69 29.67 -1.22
C GLU A 201 -1.48 28.67 -0.09
N VAL A 202 -0.59 27.71 -0.30
CA VAL A 202 -0.16 26.76 0.73
C VAL A 202 1.36 26.80 0.80
N ARG A 203 1.89 27.23 1.92
CA ARG A 203 3.34 27.38 2.16
C ARG A 203 3.81 26.28 3.08
N PHE A 204 4.67 25.41 2.58
CA PHE A 204 5.29 24.34 3.34
C PHE A 204 6.66 24.77 3.82
N ALA A 205 6.86 24.75 5.13
CA ALA A 205 8.18 24.90 5.73
C ALA A 205 8.94 23.57 5.69
N SER A 206 10.25 23.62 5.48
CA SER A 206 11.12 22.45 5.55
C SER A 206 10.94 21.72 6.89
N VAL A 207 10.66 20.42 6.82
CA VAL A 207 10.58 19.54 7.99
C VAL A 207 11.89 19.54 8.75
N VAL A 208 13.03 19.53 8.04
CA VAL A 208 14.36 19.53 8.64
C VAL A 208 14.61 20.83 9.41
N HIS A 209 14.39 21.99 8.78
CA HIS A 209 14.60 23.27 9.45
C HIS A 209 13.65 23.49 10.63
N THR A 210 12.42 22.99 10.53
CA THR A 210 11.41 23.14 11.60
C THR A 210 11.68 22.21 12.79
N ALA A 211 12.06 20.95 12.55
CA ALA A 211 12.16 19.94 13.59
C ALA A 211 13.56 19.85 14.23
N THR A 212 14.62 20.28 13.54
CA THR A 212 15.99 20.26 14.09
C THR A 212 16.11 21.04 15.40
N PRO A 213 15.59 22.29 15.53
CA PRO A 213 15.63 23.01 16.80
C PRO A 213 14.87 22.30 17.92
N LEU A 214 13.78 21.58 17.61
CA LEU A 214 13.01 20.81 18.60
C LEU A 214 13.82 19.62 19.13
N ALA A 215 14.52 18.92 18.23
CA ALA A 215 15.38 17.80 18.61
C ALA A 215 16.59 18.27 19.42
N MET A 216 17.22 19.39 19.04
CA MET A 216 18.37 19.96 19.76
C MET A 216 17.99 20.52 21.14
N ALA A 217 16.78 21.06 21.29
CA ALA A 217 16.29 21.59 22.57
C ALA A 217 15.83 20.49 23.54
N SER A 218 15.67 19.24 23.09
CA SER A 218 15.26 18.14 23.94
C SER A 218 16.42 17.66 24.81
N SER A 219 16.19 17.54 26.12
CA SER A 219 17.13 16.91 27.05
C SER A 219 17.27 15.40 26.80
N ILE A 220 16.27 14.79 26.16
CA ILE A 220 16.24 13.36 25.86
C ILE A 220 16.59 13.13 24.39
N LYS A 221 17.60 12.27 24.16
CA LYS A 221 17.92 11.76 22.83
C LYS A 221 17.04 10.56 22.52
N TYR A 222 16.13 10.67 21.55
CA TYR A 222 15.26 9.57 21.17
C TYR A 222 16.00 8.53 20.29
N PRO A 223 15.77 7.22 20.49
CA PRO A 223 16.54 6.18 19.83
C PRO A 223 15.93 5.83 18.46
N ALA A 224 16.10 6.71 17.47
CA ALA A 224 15.55 6.54 16.13
C ALA A 224 16.62 6.01 15.14
N ASP A 225 17.08 4.77 15.36
CA ASP A 225 18.19 4.17 14.59
C ASP A 225 17.87 3.97 13.10
N ASN A 226 16.58 3.81 12.77
CA ASN A 226 16.12 3.67 11.38
C ASN A 226 16.30 4.95 10.55
N GLU A 227 16.16 6.13 11.17
CA GLU A 227 16.29 7.41 10.48
C GLU A 227 17.73 7.60 9.96
N LYS A 228 17.86 7.84 8.65
CA LYS A 228 19.14 8.06 7.96
C LYS A 228 19.50 9.55 7.93
N GLY A 229 19.70 10.13 9.11
CA GLY A 229 20.15 11.52 9.30
C GLY A 229 21.04 11.64 10.54
N SER A 230 21.89 12.69 10.56
CA SER A 230 22.80 12.95 11.69
C SER A 230 22.06 13.41 12.94
N ILE A 231 21.00 14.19 12.77
CA ILE A 231 20.11 14.63 13.85
C ILE A 231 18.79 13.88 13.70
N LYS A 232 18.38 13.19 14.77
CA LYS A 232 17.15 12.40 14.80
C LYS A 232 15.94 13.29 15.05
N ILE A 233 15.22 13.64 13.99
CA ILE A 233 14.06 14.54 14.04
C ILE A 233 12.73 13.79 13.92
N SER A 234 12.72 12.57 13.39
CA SER A 234 11.49 11.80 13.13
C SER A 234 10.55 11.63 14.33
N PRO A 235 11.01 11.48 15.59
CA PRO A 235 10.10 11.33 16.74
C PRO A 235 9.27 12.58 17.03
N PHE A 236 9.75 13.75 16.63
CA PHE A 236 9.10 15.04 16.90
C PHE A 236 8.07 15.44 15.84
N VAL A 237 8.00 14.70 14.74
CA VAL A 237 7.19 15.04 13.56
C VAL A 237 6.13 13.98 13.33
N ARG A 238 4.85 14.39 13.28
CA ARG A 238 3.76 13.51 12.85
C ARG A 238 3.73 13.42 11.31
N LYS A 239 4.61 12.57 10.79
CA LYS A 239 4.87 12.29 9.37
C LYS A 239 5.21 10.81 9.21
N ALA A 240 5.02 10.24 8.03
CA ALA A 240 5.33 8.84 7.76
C ALA A 240 6.82 8.54 8.04
N GLN A 241 7.09 7.59 8.94
CA GLN A 241 8.42 7.39 9.53
C GLN A 241 9.42 6.83 8.51
N PHE A 242 8.97 5.95 7.60
CA PHE A 242 9.80 5.37 6.56
C PHE A 242 10.43 6.40 5.61
N GLN A 243 9.85 7.61 5.50
CA GLN A 243 10.37 8.67 4.65
C GLN A 243 11.71 9.23 5.15
N PHE A 244 12.00 9.09 6.44
CA PHE A 244 13.30 9.45 7.02
C PHE A 244 14.40 8.42 6.70
N GLY A 245 14.09 7.40 5.91
CA GLY A 245 14.89 6.23 5.64
C GLY A 245 14.46 5.06 6.53
N TRP A 246 14.63 3.85 6.01
CA TRP A 246 14.39 2.60 6.73
C TRP A 246 15.35 1.52 6.24
N ASP A 247 15.39 0.35 6.86
CA ASP A 247 16.23 -0.77 6.42
C ASP A 247 15.77 -1.46 5.11
N PHE A 248 14.66 -1.01 4.52
CA PHE A 248 14.17 -1.36 3.19
C PHE A 248 13.81 -0.14 2.32
N ALA A 249 13.90 1.09 2.83
CA ALA A 249 13.39 2.31 2.19
C ALA A 249 14.46 3.41 2.08
N PRO A 250 14.41 4.25 1.03
CA PRO A 250 15.31 5.38 0.90
C PRO A 250 14.94 6.51 1.85
N ARG A 251 15.87 7.42 2.14
CA ARG A 251 15.50 8.71 2.75
C ARG A 251 14.95 9.63 1.67
N LEU A 252 13.63 9.82 1.67
CA LEU A 252 12.91 10.73 0.79
C LEU A 252 11.80 11.42 1.59
N LEU A 253 12.15 12.53 2.26
CA LEU A 253 11.19 13.35 2.99
C LEU A 253 10.31 14.12 2.00
N THR A 254 9.17 13.55 1.62
CA THR A 254 8.22 14.24 0.72
C THR A 254 7.67 15.51 1.36
N THR A 255 7.16 16.42 0.53
CA THR A 255 6.40 17.59 0.98
C THR A 255 5.32 17.90 -0.04
N GLY A 256 4.13 18.29 0.40
CA GLY A 256 3.07 18.72 -0.51
C GLY A 256 1.65 18.43 -0.03
N ILE A 257 0.70 18.72 -0.92
CA ILE A 257 -0.73 18.42 -0.72
C ILE A 257 -0.95 16.96 -1.15
N TRP A 258 -0.61 16.03 -0.25
CA TRP A 258 -0.49 14.60 -0.55
C TRP A 258 -1.84 13.86 -0.68
N LYS A 259 -2.94 14.51 -0.26
CA LYS A 259 -4.32 14.02 -0.39
C LYS A 259 -5.23 15.09 -1.00
N PRO A 260 -6.46 14.76 -1.45
CA PRO A 260 -7.34 15.71 -2.11
C PRO A 260 -7.62 16.99 -1.31
N VAL A 261 -7.77 18.09 -2.04
CA VAL A 261 -8.29 19.38 -1.55
C VAL A 261 -9.57 19.72 -2.29
N TYR A 262 -10.61 20.12 -1.58
CA TYR A 262 -11.91 20.46 -2.18
C TYR A 262 -12.68 21.49 -1.35
N ILE A 263 -13.69 22.11 -1.96
CA ILE A 263 -14.64 22.97 -1.26
C ILE A 263 -15.87 22.13 -0.90
N GLU A 264 -16.27 22.16 0.37
CA GLU A 264 -17.51 21.58 0.88
C GLU A 264 -18.45 22.71 1.30
N SER A 265 -19.66 22.74 0.78
CA SER A 265 -20.61 23.83 1.04
C SER A 265 -22.05 23.32 1.01
N GLY A 266 -22.92 23.99 1.76
CA GLY A 266 -24.35 23.66 1.75
C GLY A 266 -25.11 24.38 2.84
N LYS A 267 -26.29 23.85 3.17
CA LYS A 267 -27.15 24.36 4.25
C LYS A 267 -26.91 23.64 5.59
N VAL A 268 -26.66 22.34 5.51
CA VAL A 268 -26.35 21.44 6.63
C VAL A 268 -25.27 20.46 6.19
N LEU A 269 -24.50 19.93 7.13
CA LEU A 269 -23.42 18.97 6.85
C LEU A 269 -23.61 17.72 7.71
N ILE A 270 -23.63 16.54 7.09
CA ILE A 270 -23.47 15.28 7.83
C ILE A 270 -21.98 15.06 8.05
N SER A 271 -21.47 15.51 9.20
CA SER A 271 -20.04 15.46 9.51
C SER A 271 -19.58 14.03 9.77
N ASP A 272 -20.45 13.15 10.26
CA ASP A 272 -20.16 11.73 10.51
C ASP A 272 -21.40 10.85 10.39
N LEU A 273 -21.21 9.61 9.90
CA LEU A 273 -22.22 8.57 9.86
C LEU A 273 -21.57 7.27 10.35
N TYR A 274 -22.06 6.73 11.45
CA TYR A 274 -21.52 5.52 12.08
C TYR A 274 -22.62 4.49 12.32
N ALA A 275 -22.42 3.30 11.77
CA ALA A 275 -23.26 2.14 12.05
C ALA A 275 -22.66 1.32 13.18
N GLU A 276 -23.15 1.54 14.39
CA GLU A 276 -22.72 0.81 15.58
C GLU A 276 -23.53 -0.49 15.69
N PRO A 277 -22.89 -1.68 15.65
CA PRO A 277 -23.62 -2.93 15.81
C PRO A 277 -24.16 -3.04 17.24
N LYS A 278 -25.42 -3.45 17.39
CA LYS A 278 -26.04 -3.73 18.70
C LYS A 278 -26.40 -5.20 18.85
N ILE A 279 -26.92 -5.82 17.79
CA ILE A 279 -27.24 -7.24 17.76
C ILE A 279 -26.74 -7.79 16.42
N ILE A 280 -26.01 -8.90 16.46
CA ILE A 280 -25.61 -9.67 15.28
C ILE A 280 -25.82 -11.15 15.58
N ASP A 281 -26.83 -11.75 14.97
CA ASP A 281 -27.07 -13.20 14.96
C ASP A 281 -27.52 -13.67 13.57
N ASN A 282 -27.81 -14.97 13.43
CA ASN A 282 -28.15 -15.57 12.14
C ASN A 282 -29.54 -15.16 11.60
N LYS A 283 -30.44 -14.65 12.46
CA LYS A 283 -31.81 -14.25 12.09
C LYS A 283 -31.94 -12.73 11.91
N LYS A 284 -31.15 -11.93 12.63
CA LYS A 284 -31.19 -10.48 12.50
C LYS A 284 -29.86 -9.80 12.83
N ALA A 285 -29.64 -8.66 12.19
CA ALA A 285 -28.63 -7.69 12.56
C ALA A 285 -29.29 -6.33 12.82
N VAL A 286 -29.00 -5.74 13.98
CA VAL A 286 -29.51 -4.43 14.41
C VAL A 286 -28.34 -3.48 14.59
N TYR A 287 -28.41 -2.34 13.94
CA TYR A 287 -27.42 -1.27 14.05
C TYR A 287 -28.05 0.01 14.58
N SER A 288 -27.34 0.66 15.51
CA SER A 288 -27.59 2.04 15.90
C SER A 288 -26.84 2.95 14.93
N MET A 289 -27.60 3.74 14.18
CA MET A 289 -27.10 4.69 13.19
C MET A 289 -26.91 6.04 13.87
N ASN A 290 -25.67 6.33 14.25
CA ASN A 290 -25.24 7.59 14.82
C ASN A 290 -24.93 8.58 13.68
N ILE A 291 -25.68 9.68 13.61
CA ILE A 291 -25.60 10.70 12.55
C ILE A 291 -25.20 12.02 13.20
N SER A 292 -23.95 12.45 12.99
CA SER A 292 -23.49 13.76 13.43
C SER A 292 -23.76 14.80 12.34
N ILE A 293 -24.46 15.87 12.71
CA ILE A 293 -24.96 16.89 11.78
C ILE A 293 -24.57 18.28 12.30
N GLU A 294 -23.89 19.06 11.47
CA GLU A 294 -23.70 20.50 11.70
C GLU A 294 -24.81 21.27 10.98
N ALA A 295 -25.54 22.09 11.73
CA ALA A 295 -26.62 22.93 11.21
C ALA A 295 -26.34 24.42 11.51
N TRP A 296 -26.59 25.28 10.53
CA TRP A 296 -26.39 26.74 10.69
C TRP A 296 -27.64 27.50 11.10
N LYS A 297 -28.80 26.84 11.00
CA LYS A 297 -30.12 27.37 11.37
C LYS A 297 -30.87 26.31 12.15
N GLU A 298 -31.63 26.76 13.13
CA GLU A 298 -32.57 25.91 13.85
C GLU A 298 -33.78 25.63 12.96
N ARG A 299 -34.00 24.35 12.64
CA ARG A 299 -35.06 23.92 11.72
C ARG A 299 -35.30 22.42 11.83
N THR A 300 -36.53 21.99 11.58
CA THR A 300 -36.87 20.58 11.40
C THR A 300 -36.59 20.12 9.97
N TYR A 301 -35.90 19.00 9.83
CA TYR A 301 -35.59 18.36 8.55
C TYR A 301 -36.05 16.91 8.56
N THR A 302 -36.42 16.40 7.39
CA THR A 302 -36.70 14.97 7.21
C THR A 302 -35.40 14.24 6.90
N ILE A 303 -35.11 13.16 7.63
CA ILE A 303 -33.94 12.32 7.44
C ILE A 303 -34.38 10.93 6.98
N THR A 304 -33.72 10.41 5.95
CA THR A 304 -33.96 9.04 5.46
C THR A 304 -32.70 8.20 5.55
N LEU A 305 -32.84 6.95 5.98
CA LEU A 305 -31.81 5.92 5.88
C LEU A 305 -32.22 4.91 4.81
N THR A 306 -31.38 4.74 3.79
CA THR A 306 -31.67 3.89 2.62
C THR A 306 -30.48 3.01 2.27
N ASP A 307 -30.77 1.84 1.73
CA ASP A 307 -29.79 0.98 1.08
C ASP A 307 -29.49 1.52 -0.33
N THR A 308 -28.24 1.89 -0.61
CA THR A 308 -27.85 2.44 -1.92
C THR A 308 -27.86 1.45 -3.05
N ARG A 309 -27.79 0.15 -2.75
CA ARG A 309 -27.67 -0.90 -3.75
C ARG A 309 -29.05 -1.45 -4.12
N THR A 310 -29.95 -1.53 -3.16
CA THR A 310 -31.29 -2.09 -3.37
C THR A 310 -32.40 -1.04 -3.40
N GLY A 311 -32.13 0.19 -2.95
CA GLY A 311 -33.15 1.22 -2.76
C GLY A 311 -34.05 0.99 -1.55
N LYS A 312 -33.84 -0.10 -0.78
CA LYS A 312 -34.63 -0.41 0.42
C LYS A 312 -34.52 0.74 1.42
N ARG A 313 -35.66 1.27 1.84
CA ARG A 313 -35.72 2.30 2.88
C ARG A 313 -35.79 1.63 4.25
N TYR A 314 -34.83 1.94 5.12
CA TYR A 314 -34.81 1.43 6.49
C TYR A 314 -35.60 2.32 7.45
N SER A 315 -35.46 3.65 7.32
CA SER A 315 -36.20 4.58 8.15
C SER A 315 -36.42 5.93 7.47
N THR A 316 -37.45 6.64 7.91
CA THR A 316 -37.71 8.05 7.61
C THR A 316 -38.29 8.68 8.85
N PHE A 317 -37.72 9.81 9.27
CA PHE A 317 -38.14 10.50 10.48
C PHE A 317 -37.77 11.97 10.40
N ASP A 318 -38.49 12.80 11.13
CA ASP A 318 -38.18 14.22 11.25
C ASP A 318 -37.25 14.47 12.44
N ALA A 319 -36.29 15.38 12.28
CA ALA A 319 -35.35 15.79 13.31
C ALA A 319 -35.28 17.31 13.40
N SER A 320 -35.62 17.85 14.56
CA SER A 320 -35.43 19.27 14.89
C SER A 320 -33.97 19.52 15.25
N LEU A 321 -33.23 20.12 14.32
CA LEU A 321 -31.82 20.42 14.51
C LEU A 321 -31.65 21.81 15.10
N LYS A 322 -30.84 21.93 16.15
CA LYS A 322 -30.41 23.23 16.70
C LYS A 322 -29.23 23.77 15.89
N LYS A 323 -29.00 25.08 15.94
CA LYS A 323 -27.77 25.66 15.39
C LYS A 323 -26.54 25.07 16.10
N GLY A 324 -25.55 24.63 15.34
CA GLY A 324 -24.34 23.95 15.80
C GLY A 324 -24.37 22.44 15.56
N SER A 325 -23.60 21.72 16.39
CA SER A 325 -23.46 20.26 16.32
C SER A 325 -24.68 19.55 16.92
N ASN A 326 -25.24 18.61 16.18
CA ASN A 326 -26.33 17.73 16.58
C ASN A 326 -25.88 16.27 16.42
N ASN A 327 -26.30 15.39 17.33
CA ASN A 327 -26.13 13.95 17.16
C ASN A 327 -27.50 13.28 17.20
N ILE A 328 -27.86 12.63 16.11
CA ILE A 328 -29.14 11.95 15.96
C ILE A 328 -28.89 10.45 15.90
N VAL A 329 -29.72 9.68 16.59
CA VAL A 329 -29.64 8.22 16.61
C VAL A 329 -30.92 7.66 15.99
N SER A 330 -30.76 6.76 15.02
CA SER A 330 -31.84 5.96 14.44
C SER A 330 -31.43 4.49 14.44
N THR A 331 -32.37 3.59 14.28
CA THR A 331 -32.08 2.14 14.26
C THR A 331 -32.40 1.57 12.90
N ILE A 332 -31.54 0.67 12.40
CA ILE A 332 -31.85 -0.16 11.22
C ILE A 332 -31.82 -1.63 11.61
N GLU A 333 -32.72 -2.41 11.01
CA GLU A 333 -32.79 -3.86 11.17
C GLU A 333 -32.64 -4.54 9.80
N ILE A 334 -31.76 -5.54 9.75
CA ILE A 334 -31.55 -6.44 8.62
C ILE A 334 -31.98 -7.83 9.06
N LYS A 335 -33.13 -8.30 8.57
CA LYS A 335 -33.60 -9.67 8.77
C LYS A 335 -32.84 -10.64 7.86
N ASP A 336 -32.57 -11.84 8.36
CA ASP A 336 -31.85 -12.92 7.69
C ASP A 336 -30.56 -12.42 7.00
N PRO A 337 -29.65 -11.76 7.76
CA PRO A 337 -28.54 -11.04 7.17
C PRO A 337 -27.56 -11.98 6.47
N LYS A 338 -27.21 -11.66 5.23
CA LYS A 338 -26.01 -12.21 4.58
C LYS A 338 -24.77 -11.67 5.30
N LEU A 339 -24.02 -12.56 5.93
CA LEU A 339 -22.82 -12.23 6.70
C LEU A 339 -21.64 -11.86 5.79
N TRP A 340 -20.70 -11.10 6.36
CA TRP A 340 -19.38 -10.86 5.80
C TRP A 340 -18.38 -11.83 6.43
N TRP A 341 -17.58 -12.50 5.59
CA TRP A 341 -16.55 -13.45 5.98
C TRP A 341 -15.20 -13.08 5.38
N PRO A 342 -14.09 -13.38 6.08
CA PRO A 342 -12.78 -13.26 5.49
C PRO A 342 -12.59 -14.26 4.33
N ASN A 343 -11.57 -14.01 3.51
CA ASN A 343 -11.27 -14.81 2.34
C ASN A 343 -11.04 -16.28 2.74
N GLY A 344 -11.66 -17.19 1.99
CA GLY A 344 -11.56 -18.63 2.22
C GLY A 344 -12.63 -19.24 3.13
N THR A 345 -13.36 -18.46 3.94
CA THR A 345 -14.34 -18.99 4.92
C THR A 345 -15.80 -18.66 4.63
N GLY A 346 -16.09 -17.81 3.64
CA GLY A 346 -17.47 -17.49 3.21
C GLY A 346 -17.53 -16.35 2.20
N GLY A 347 -18.73 -15.75 2.04
CA GLY A 347 -18.95 -14.59 1.17
C GLY A 347 -18.71 -13.25 1.85
N GLN A 348 -18.30 -12.23 1.10
CA GLN A 348 -17.99 -10.88 1.58
C GLN A 348 -19.19 -9.93 1.35
N HIS A 349 -20.35 -10.23 1.93
CA HIS A 349 -21.53 -9.41 1.67
C HIS A 349 -21.42 -8.02 2.32
N LEU A 350 -21.80 -6.98 1.56
CA LEU A 350 -21.73 -5.59 2.00
C LEU A 350 -23.09 -4.90 1.74
N TYR A 351 -23.58 -4.16 2.73
CA TYR A 351 -24.75 -3.30 2.61
C TYR A 351 -24.29 -1.85 2.50
N GLY A 352 -24.88 -1.08 1.58
CA GLY A 352 -24.55 0.33 1.42
C GLY A 352 -25.59 1.17 2.12
N ILE A 353 -25.26 1.84 3.22
CA ILE A 353 -26.21 2.67 3.98
C ILE A 353 -25.97 4.14 3.66
N THR A 354 -27.03 4.86 3.29
CA THR A 354 -26.97 6.32 3.06
C THR A 354 -27.99 7.05 3.90
N ALA A 355 -27.49 8.02 4.66
CA ALA A 355 -28.28 9.07 5.28
C ALA A 355 -28.45 10.23 4.31
N LYS A 356 -29.69 10.68 4.11
CA LYS A 356 -30.03 11.91 3.37
C LYS A 356 -30.88 12.82 4.24
N ILE A 357 -30.59 14.12 4.21
CA ILE A 357 -31.38 15.16 4.87
C ILE A 357 -32.14 15.95 3.80
N TYR A 358 -33.43 16.15 3.99
CA TYR A 358 -34.33 16.83 3.07
C TYR A 358 -34.85 18.14 3.66
N SER A 359 -35.08 19.11 2.77
CA SER A 359 -35.82 20.34 3.06
C SER A 359 -36.83 20.56 1.93
N GLY A 360 -38.09 20.20 2.16
CA GLY A 360 -39.05 19.99 1.08
C GLY A 360 -38.68 18.77 0.23
N ASP A 361 -38.88 18.82 -1.08
CA ASP A 361 -38.71 17.66 -1.97
C ASP A 361 -37.24 17.36 -2.35
N GLY A 362 -36.31 18.26 -2.03
CA GLY A 362 -34.89 18.13 -2.38
C GLY A 362 -34.01 17.67 -1.21
N ALA A 363 -33.13 16.69 -1.48
CA ALA A 363 -32.06 16.33 -0.55
C ALA A 363 -30.99 17.45 -0.51
N ILE A 364 -30.67 17.94 0.68
CA ILE A 364 -29.72 19.05 0.89
C ILE A 364 -28.37 18.59 1.46
N ALA A 365 -28.29 17.36 1.98
CA ALA A 365 -27.06 16.72 2.41
C ALA A 365 -27.19 15.20 2.33
N SER A 366 -26.08 14.52 2.08
CA SER A 366 -26.03 13.06 2.06
C SER A 366 -24.66 12.53 2.49
N LYS A 367 -24.64 11.39 3.18
CA LYS A 367 -23.42 10.65 3.49
C LYS A 367 -23.68 9.16 3.41
N SER A 368 -22.73 8.43 2.84
CA SER A 368 -22.84 6.99 2.57
C SER A 368 -21.70 6.22 3.25
N ILE A 369 -22.03 5.04 3.77
CA ILE A 369 -21.06 4.08 4.30
C ILE A 369 -21.38 2.68 3.75
N ASN A 370 -20.39 1.79 3.77
CA ASN A 370 -20.64 0.36 3.59
C ASN A 370 -20.48 -0.33 4.94
N ILE A 371 -21.34 -1.31 5.21
CA ILE A 371 -21.23 -2.18 6.39
C ILE A 371 -21.18 -3.64 5.94
N GLY A 372 -20.47 -4.48 6.68
CA GLY A 372 -20.54 -5.93 6.58
C GLY A 372 -21.05 -6.49 7.90
N VAL A 373 -22.06 -7.36 7.84
CA VAL A 373 -22.63 -7.97 9.05
C VAL A 373 -21.67 -9.06 9.52
N ARG A 374 -20.94 -8.81 10.61
CA ARG A 374 -19.99 -9.75 11.21
C ARG A 374 -19.65 -9.42 12.66
N LYS A 375 -19.29 -10.45 13.42
CA LYS A 375 -18.58 -10.34 14.71
C LYS A 375 -17.11 -10.68 14.51
N ILE A 376 -16.21 -9.87 15.07
CA ILE A 376 -14.78 -10.16 15.15
C ILE A 376 -14.38 -10.07 16.62
N GLU A 377 -13.78 -11.13 17.16
CA GLU A 377 -13.18 -11.16 18.50
C GLU A 377 -11.70 -11.48 18.34
N VAL A 378 -10.84 -10.64 18.92
CA VAL A 378 -9.42 -10.97 19.12
C VAL A 378 -9.29 -11.53 20.53
N VAL A 379 -8.90 -12.79 20.64
CA VAL A 379 -8.70 -13.46 21.92
C VAL A 379 -7.23 -13.39 22.28
N ASN A 380 -6.91 -12.54 23.24
CA ASN A 380 -5.59 -12.43 23.84
C ASN A 380 -5.71 -12.54 25.36
N LYS A 381 -5.65 -13.79 25.87
CA LYS A 381 -5.93 -14.13 27.28
C LYS A 381 -5.00 -15.25 27.76
N PRO A 382 -4.69 -15.31 29.07
CA PRO A 382 -3.98 -16.44 29.66
C PRO A 382 -4.65 -17.79 29.37
N ASP A 383 -3.85 -18.82 29.16
CA ASP A 383 -4.26 -20.22 29.03
C ASP A 383 -3.23 -21.17 29.65
N ASN A 384 -3.37 -22.48 29.45
CA ASN A 384 -2.52 -23.50 30.06
C ASN A 384 -1.08 -23.54 29.53
N ILE A 385 -0.78 -22.84 28.43
CA ILE A 385 0.57 -22.80 27.82
C ILE A 385 1.17 -21.39 27.81
N GLY A 386 0.43 -20.37 28.26
CA GLY A 386 0.91 -18.99 28.39
C GLY A 386 -0.21 -17.98 28.17
N GLU A 387 -0.10 -17.15 27.14
CA GLU A 387 -1.12 -16.17 26.73
C GLU A 387 -1.45 -16.35 25.24
N SER A 388 -2.69 -16.76 24.94
CA SER A 388 -3.16 -16.95 23.58
C SER A 388 -3.15 -15.67 22.75
N PHE A 389 -3.13 -15.80 21.42
CA PHE A 389 -3.45 -14.70 20.50
C PHE A 389 -4.07 -15.28 19.22
N TYR A 390 -5.38 -15.12 19.04
CA TYR A 390 -6.07 -15.61 17.84
C TYR A 390 -7.35 -14.84 17.53
N PHE A 391 -7.92 -15.10 16.36
CA PHE A 391 -9.12 -14.40 15.88
C PHE A 391 -10.31 -15.35 15.78
N LYS A 392 -11.46 -14.88 16.25
CA LYS A 392 -12.75 -15.47 15.92
C LYS A 392 -13.51 -14.53 14.99
N VAL A 393 -14.08 -15.08 13.93
CA VAL A 393 -14.99 -14.36 13.05
C VAL A 393 -16.31 -15.11 12.97
N ASN A 394 -17.40 -14.44 13.33
CA ASN A 394 -18.74 -15.04 13.45
C ASN A 394 -18.69 -16.32 14.30
N GLU A 395 -18.07 -16.22 15.48
CA GLU A 395 -17.96 -17.28 16.50
C GLU A 395 -17.07 -18.48 16.09
N LYS A 396 -16.42 -18.44 14.93
CA LYS A 396 -15.48 -19.48 14.47
C LYS A 396 -14.03 -19.02 14.57
N ASN A 397 -13.15 -19.86 15.12
CA ASN A 397 -11.72 -19.64 15.07
C ASN A 397 -11.24 -19.59 13.61
N VAL A 398 -10.50 -18.56 13.25
CA VAL A 398 -9.92 -18.39 11.91
C VAL A 398 -8.40 -18.37 12.04
N TYR A 399 -7.72 -19.33 11.43
CA TYR A 399 -6.27 -19.29 11.31
C TYR A 399 -5.87 -18.14 10.39
N ILE A 400 -5.02 -17.24 10.87
CA ILE A 400 -4.63 -16.05 10.12
C ILE A 400 -3.47 -16.37 9.17
N LYS A 401 -3.66 -15.98 7.90
CA LYS A 401 -2.71 -16.14 6.80
C LYS A 401 -2.53 -14.80 6.13
N GLY A 402 -1.34 -14.22 6.23
CA GLY A 402 -1.14 -12.89 5.70
C GLY A 402 0.31 -12.42 5.66
N ALA A 403 0.45 -11.09 5.61
CA ALA A 403 1.70 -10.38 5.60
C ALA A 403 1.56 -8.96 6.15
N ASN A 404 2.71 -8.36 6.44
CA ASN A 404 2.87 -6.95 6.75
C ASN A 404 2.91 -6.13 5.45
N PHE A 405 2.13 -5.06 5.42
CA PHE A 405 1.98 -4.13 4.32
C PHE A 405 2.68 -2.82 4.66
N VAL A 406 3.55 -2.39 3.75
CA VAL A 406 4.22 -1.10 3.79
C VAL A 406 3.64 -0.20 2.70
N PRO A 407 3.85 1.14 2.74
CA PRO A 407 3.42 2.03 1.68
C PRO A 407 3.78 1.52 0.27
N VAL A 408 2.95 1.77 -0.73
CA VAL A 408 3.19 1.26 -2.09
C VAL A 408 4.24 2.06 -2.87
N ASN A 409 4.72 3.17 -2.30
CA ASN A 409 5.59 4.13 -2.96
C ASN A 409 6.27 5.07 -1.92
N SER A 410 7.57 5.37 -2.10
CA SER A 410 8.25 6.43 -1.32
C SER A 410 7.90 7.83 -1.81
N LEU A 411 7.42 7.94 -3.04
CA LEU A 411 6.89 9.17 -3.63
C LEU A 411 5.35 9.11 -3.66
N ILE A 412 4.69 10.25 -3.85
CA ILE A 412 3.23 10.31 -4.00
C ILE A 412 2.88 10.32 -5.50
N ASP A 413 2.30 9.24 -6.01
CA ASP A 413 1.98 9.06 -7.43
C ASP A 413 0.49 8.66 -7.63
N PRO A 414 -0.27 9.31 -8.51
CA PRO A 414 -1.62 8.86 -8.88
C PRO A 414 -1.75 7.37 -9.27
N LYS A 415 -0.67 6.76 -9.80
CA LYS A 415 -0.60 5.34 -10.16
C LYS A 415 -0.58 4.38 -8.97
N ASP A 416 -0.41 4.88 -7.75
CA ASP A 416 -0.41 4.08 -6.53
C ASP A 416 -1.72 3.29 -6.36
N SER A 417 -2.85 3.84 -6.83
CA SER A 417 -4.16 3.17 -6.85
C SER A 417 -4.17 1.86 -7.68
N VAL A 418 -3.44 1.82 -8.79
CA VAL A 418 -3.32 0.64 -9.67
C VAL A 418 -2.47 -0.43 -9.00
N ARG A 419 -1.33 -0.04 -8.43
CA ARG A 419 -0.46 -0.96 -7.66
C ARG A 419 -1.19 -1.57 -6.49
N LEU A 420 -1.88 -0.74 -5.71
CA LEU A 420 -2.68 -1.15 -4.58
C LEU A 420 -3.73 -2.20 -4.99
N THR A 421 -4.45 -1.98 -6.08
CA THR A 421 -5.42 -2.95 -6.61
C THR A 421 -4.75 -4.27 -7.01
N GLY A 422 -3.57 -4.21 -7.63
CA GLY A 422 -2.77 -5.40 -7.97
C GLY A 422 -2.31 -6.21 -6.75
N LEU A 423 -1.95 -5.54 -5.66
CA LEU A 423 -1.58 -6.18 -4.39
C LEU A 423 -2.76 -6.91 -3.75
N PHE A 424 -3.96 -6.31 -3.72
CA PHE A 424 -5.16 -6.99 -3.20
C PHE A 424 -5.58 -8.19 -4.03
N HIS A 425 -5.43 -8.11 -5.35
CA HIS A 425 -5.62 -9.28 -6.21
C HIS A 425 -4.62 -10.39 -5.86
N SER A 426 -3.35 -10.05 -5.67
CA SER A 426 -2.31 -11.00 -5.31
C SER A 426 -2.55 -11.65 -3.94
N MET A 427 -2.95 -10.87 -2.93
CA MET A 427 -3.34 -11.39 -1.62
C MET A 427 -4.50 -12.40 -1.72
N LYS A 428 -5.55 -12.06 -2.49
CA LYS A 428 -6.69 -12.96 -2.69
C LYS A 428 -6.28 -14.25 -3.40
N GLU A 429 -5.51 -14.15 -4.49
CA GLU A 429 -5.01 -15.32 -5.24
C GLU A 429 -4.07 -16.19 -4.38
N SER A 430 -3.38 -15.60 -3.41
CA SER A 430 -2.50 -16.29 -2.47
C SER A 430 -3.17 -16.80 -1.19
N ASN A 431 -4.50 -16.82 -1.13
CA ASN A 431 -5.30 -17.29 0.01
C ASN A 431 -5.07 -16.50 1.32
N PHE A 432 -4.65 -15.24 1.21
CA PHE A 432 -4.50 -14.38 2.39
C PHE A 432 -5.88 -14.04 2.92
N ASN A 433 -6.00 -13.93 4.24
CA ASN A 433 -7.22 -13.51 4.92
C ASN A 433 -6.98 -12.35 5.90
N MET A 434 -5.74 -11.89 6.06
CA MET A 434 -5.39 -10.69 6.82
C MET A 434 -4.19 -9.96 6.20
N VAL A 435 -4.13 -8.66 6.44
CA VAL A 435 -2.98 -7.80 6.18
C VAL A 435 -2.77 -6.87 7.37
N ARG A 436 -1.51 -6.68 7.78
CA ARG A 436 -1.14 -5.69 8.82
C ARG A 436 -0.60 -4.42 8.17
N VAL A 437 -1.27 -3.30 8.39
CA VAL A 437 -0.78 -1.97 7.98
C VAL A 437 0.22 -1.51 9.01
N TRP A 438 1.50 -1.62 8.68
CA TRP A 438 2.62 -1.43 9.62
C TRP A 438 2.83 0.04 10.03
N GLY A 439 3.19 0.24 11.31
CA GLY A 439 3.21 1.54 11.98
C GLY A 439 4.25 2.57 11.54
N GLY A 440 5.29 2.25 10.76
CA GLY A 440 6.18 3.31 10.25
C GLY A 440 5.74 3.89 8.91
N GLY A 441 4.64 3.39 8.35
CA GLY A 441 3.99 3.94 7.16
C GLY A 441 3.02 5.07 7.50
N TYR A 442 1.79 4.94 6.99
CA TYR A 442 0.70 5.88 7.21
C TYR A 442 -0.63 5.13 7.22
N TYR A 443 -1.71 5.74 7.75
CA TYR A 443 -3.05 5.22 7.54
C TYR A 443 -3.38 5.23 6.05
N GLU A 444 -3.76 4.09 5.52
CA GLU A 444 -3.93 3.90 4.10
C GLU A 444 -5.13 4.68 3.53
N SER A 445 -5.20 4.72 2.20
CA SER A 445 -6.30 5.36 1.47
C SER A 445 -7.63 4.65 1.70
N ASP A 446 -8.77 5.33 1.55
CA ASP A 446 -10.09 4.66 1.63
C ASP A 446 -10.25 3.55 0.58
N LEU A 447 -9.52 3.63 -0.54
CA LEU A 447 -9.47 2.56 -1.54
C LEU A 447 -8.90 1.26 -0.95
N PHE A 448 -7.85 1.34 -0.12
CA PHE A 448 -7.27 0.18 0.56
C PHE A 448 -8.33 -0.58 1.37
N TYR A 449 -9.03 0.11 2.25
CA TYR A 449 -10.00 -0.55 3.14
C TYR A 449 -11.24 -1.02 2.36
N ARG A 450 -11.66 -0.31 1.31
CA ARG A 450 -12.72 -0.81 0.41
C ARG A 450 -12.30 -2.08 -0.34
N LEU A 451 -11.03 -2.19 -0.76
CA LEU A 451 -10.50 -3.41 -1.36
C LEU A 451 -10.43 -4.53 -0.32
N ALA A 452 -10.00 -4.23 0.91
CA ALA A 452 -9.99 -5.19 2.02
C ALA A 452 -11.39 -5.74 2.31
N ASP A 453 -12.40 -4.86 2.40
CA ASP A 453 -13.80 -5.25 2.57
C ASP A 453 -14.30 -6.14 1.43
N LYS A 454 -14.02 -5.75 0.18
CA LYS A 454 -14.46 -6.47 -1.02
C LYS A 454 -13.81 -7.85 -1.14
N HIS A 455 -12.54 -7.95 -0.79
CA HIS A 455 -11.75 -9.17 -0.96
C HIS A 455 -11.74 -10.08 0.27
N GLY A 456 -12.32 -9.64 1.40
CA GLY A 456 -12.37 -10.44 2.62
C GLY A 456 -11.03 -10.46 3.34
N ILE A 457 -10.22 -9.41 3.23
CA ILE A 457 -8.92 -9.34 3.89
C ILE A 457 -9.10 -8.56 5.18
N LEU A 458 -8.95 -9.20 6.34
CA LEU A 458 -8.95 -8.51 7.63
C LEU A 458 -7.79 -7.51 7.70
N VAL A 459 -7.98 -6.42 8.41
CA VAL A 459 -6.95 -5.38 8.59
C VAL A 459 -6.58 -5.28 10.06
N TRP A 460 -5.32 -5.56 10.36
CA TRP A 460 -4.65 -5.13 11.58
C TRP A 460 -4.08 -3.73 11.32
N GLN A 461 -4.56 -2.71 12.03
CA GLN A 461 -4.16 -1.32 11.80
C GLN A 461 -3.24 -0.81 12.92
N ASP A 462 -1.97 -0.57 12.62
CA ASP A 462 -1.10 0.17 13.53
C ASP A 462 -1.42 1.68 13.47
N PHE A 463 -1.35 2.39 14.59
CA PHE A 463 -1.12 3.83 14.59
C PHE A 463 0.31 4.10 14.08
N PRO A 464 0.57 5.22 13.35
CA PRO A 464 1.83 5.42 12.65
C PRO A 464 2.96 5.84 13.61
N PHE A 465 3.44 4.87 14.39
CA PHE A 465 4.57 4.89 15.32
C PHE A 465 5.37 3.60 15.16
N ALA A 466 6.70 3.68 15.04
CA ALA A 466 7.54 2.49 14.87
C ALA A 466 8.98 2.68 15.37
N CYS A 467 9.49 1.66 16.07
CA CYS A 467 10.92 1.42 16.35
C CYS A 467 11.68 2.59 16.98
N THR A 468 10.99 3.45 17.73
CA THR A 468 11.62 4.51 18.53
C THR A 468 10.66 4.96 19.63
N MET A 469 11.21 5.58 20.68
CA MET A 469 10.39 6.27 21.68
C MET A 469 9.86 7.59 21.11
N TYR A 470 8.74 8.08 21.63
CA TYR A 470 8.11 9.31 21.13
C TYR A 470 7.88 10.33 22.25
N PRO A 471 7.89 11.64 21.93
CA PRO A 471 7.51 12.68 22.87
C PRO A 471 6.10 12.50 23.42
N SER A 472 5.89 12.94 24.65
CA SER A 472 4.57 12.87 25.33
C SER A 472 4.13 14.21 25.94
N GLY A 473 4.71 15.31 25.45
CA GLY A 473 4.34 16.67 25.84
C GLY A 473 2.92 17.04 25.39
N PRO A 474 2.24 17.99 26.05
CA PRO A 474 0.84 18.34 25.77
C PRO A 474 0.55 18.70 24.31
N LYS A 475 1.45 19.45 23.65
CA LYS A 475 1.31 19.83 22.23
C LYS A 475 1.33 18.60 21.31
N PHE A 476 2.28 17.69 21.52
CA PHE A 476 2.40 16.46 20.74
C PHE A 476 1.17 15.58 20.92
N LEU A 477 0.77 15.32 22.17
CA LEU A 477 -0.40 14.50 22.46
C LEU A 477 -1.69 15.10 21.91
N LYS A 478 -1.87 16.42 21.93
CA LYS A 478 -3.03 17.08 21.31
C LYS A 478 -3.07 16.87 19.79
N SER A 479 -1.91 16.93 19.12
CA SER A 479 -1.83 16.64 17.68
C SER A 479 -2.18 15.18 17.38
N VAL A 480 -1.64 14.25 18.17
CA VAL A 480 -1.94 12.81 18.08
C VAL A 480 -3.42 12.51 18.37
N THR A 481 -4.04 13.18 19.35
CA THR A 481 -5.48 13.05 19.62
C THR A 481 -6.31 13.40 18.39
N GLY A 482 -6.00 14.53 17.73
CA GLY A 482 -6.70 14.93 16.51
C GLY A 482 -6.53 13.90 15.39
N GLU A 483 -5.30 13.45 15.17
CA GLU A 483 -4.97 12.39 14.20
C GLU A 483 -5.74 11.08 14.47
N ALA A 484 -5.71 10.59 15.71
CA ALA A 484 -6.35 9.34 16.08
C ALA A 484 -7.87 9.44 15.90
N VAL A 485 -8.49 10.54 16.35
CA VAL A 485 -9.94 10.74 16.20
C VAL A 485 -10.35 10.80 14.72
N ASP A 486 -9.61 11.54 13.90
CA ASP A 486 -9.87 11.66 12.46
C ASP A 486 -9.86 10.26 11.79
N ASN A 487 -8.84 9.45 12.09
CA ASN A 487 -8.66 8.15 11.43
C ASN A 487 -9.53 7.04 12.02
N ILE A 488 -9.78 7.02 13.34
CA ILE A 488 -10.71 6.06 13.94
C ILE A 488 -12.11 6.26 13.35
N LYS A 489 -12.61 7.51 13.32
CA LYS A 489 -13.92 7.81 12.73
C LYS A 489 -14.00 7.48 11.25
N ARG A 490 -12.94 7.76 10.49
CA ARG A 490 -12.87 7.42 9.06
C ARG A 490 -12.94 5.91 8.83
N LEU A 491 -12.29 5.10 9.67
CA LEU A 491 -12.08 3.68 9.40
C LEU A 491 -13.08 2.73 10.08
N ARG A 492 -13.75 3.16 11.17
CA ARG A 492 -14.64 2.31 12.00
C ARG A 492 -15.85 1.69 11.30
N ASN A 493 -16.22 2.13 10.09
CA ASN A 493 -17.31 1.49 9.35
C ASN A 493 -16.83 0.31 8.49
N HIS A 494 -15.52 0.16 8.25
CA HIS A 494 -14.99 -0.92 7.41
C HIS A 494 -15.12 -2.29 8.12
N PRO A 495 -15.86 -3.25 7.54
CA PRO A 495 -15.98 -4.58 8.11
C PRO A 495 -14.65 -5.33 8.18
N SER A 496 -13.69 -5.01 7.31
CA SER A 496 -12.35 -5.59 7.31
C SER A 496 -11.50 -5.21 8.52
N LEU A 497 -11.70 -4.02 9.11
CA LEU A 497 -10.90 -3.55 10.24
C LEU A 497 -11.14 -4.42 11.48
N ALA A 498 -10.12 -5.20 11.83
CA ALA A 498 -10.17 -6.25 12.86
C ALA A 498 -9.66 -5.76 14.22
N LEU A 499 -8.58 -4.97 14.24
CA LEU A 499 -8.00 -4.42 15.46
C LEU A 499 -7.21 -3.13 15.21
N TRP A 500 -6.97 -2.40 16.29
CA TRP A 500 -6.05 -1.27 16.36
C TRP A 500 -4.81 -1.64 17.19
N CYS A 501 -3.61 -1.29 16.71
CA CYS A 501 -2.36 -1.50 17.42
C CYS A 501 -1.61 -0.18 17.64
N GLY A 502 -1.11 0.08 18.84
CA GLY A 502 -0.52 1.36 19.22
C GLY A 502 0.76 1.72 18.46
N ASN A 503 1.62 0.74 18.16
CA ASN A 503 2.90 0.96 17.49
C ASN A 503 3.54 -0.35 17.03
N ASN A 504 4.55 -0.24 16.17
CA ASN A 504 5.51 -1.29 15.87
C ASN A 504 6.74 -1.23 16.79
N GLU A 505 7.01 -2.31 17.51
CA GLU A 505 8.26 -2.64 18.22
C GLU A 505 8.78 -1.61 19.24
N VAL A 506 7.99 -0.63 19.66
CA VAL A 506 8.47 0.38 20.63
C VAL A 506 8.71 -0.26 22.00
N ALA A 507 7.82 -1.18 22.43
CA ALA A 507 7.97 -1.88 23.70
C ALA A 507 9.17 -2.83 23.70
N VAL A 508 9.26 -3.71 22.70
CA VAL A 508 10.38 -4.67 22.59
C VAL A 508 11.71 -3.95 22.35
N GLY A 509 11.72 -2.86 21.59
CA GLY A 509 12.92 -2.05 21.39
C GLY A 509 13.45 -1.47 22.70
N TRP A 510 12.56 -0.90 23.51
CA TRP A 510 12.91 -0.41 24.85
C TRP A 510 13.43 -1.53 25.76
N GLN A 511 12.84 -2.71 25.71
CA GLN A 511 13.17 -3.81 26.62
C GLN A 511 14.42 -4.61 26.19
N ASN A 512 14.71 -4.69 24.89
CA ASN A 512 15.61 -5.71 24.36
C ASN A 512 16.71 -5.19 23.39
N TRP A 513 16.64 -3.95 22.88
CA TRP A 513 17.65 -3.45 21.92
C TRP A 513 18.85 -2.76 22.57
N GLY A 514 18.89 -2.72 23.91
CA GLY A 514 20.03 -2.16 24.66
C GLY A 514 20.11 -0.63 24.62
N TRP A 515 19.02 0.06 24.26
CA TRP A 515 18.98 1.52 24.14
C TRP A 515 19.47 2.25 25.39
N GLN A 516 19.16 1.75 26.59
CA GLN A 516 19.60 2.36 27.86
C GLN A 516 21.13 2.51 27.92
N LYS A 517 21.86 1.49 27.45
CA LYS A 517 23.33 1.51 27.40
C LYS A 517 23.82 2.36 26.22
N THR A 518 23.30 2.12 25.02
CA THR A 518 23.75 2.78 23.78
C THR A 518 23.56 4.30 23.83
N TYR A 519 22.46 4.76 24.42
CA TYR A 519 22.12 6.18 24.51
C TYR A 519 22.50 6.81 25.86
N GLY A 520 23.07 6.03 26.79
CA GLY A 520 23.55 6.52 28.09
C GLY A 520 22.43 7.11 28.96
N TYR A 521 21.23 6.52 28.94
CA TYR A 521 20.09 7.07 29.67
C TYR A 521 20.28 6.98 31.18
N SER A 522 20.05 8.09 31.87
CA SER A 522 19.92 8.10 33.31
C SER A 522 18.64 7.40 33.77
N LYS A 523 18.51 7.17 35.08
CA LYS A 523 17.26 6.68 35.68
C LYS A 523 16.10 7.64 35.44
N ALA A 524 16.36 8.95 35.43
CA ALA A 524 15.35 9.98 35.17
C ALA A 524 14.87 9.91 33.72
N ASP A 525 15.79 9.87 32.75
CA ASP A 525 15.45 9.75 31.32
C ASP A 525 14.62 8.49 31.06
N SER A 526 15.05 7.36 31.63
CA SER A 526 14.34 6.08 31.51
C SER A 526 12.92 6.15 32.09
N THR A 527 12.75 6.83 33.22
CA THR A 527 11.44 7.01 33.86
C THR A 527 10.53 7.89 33.00
N GLU A 528 11.05 8.99 32.46
CA GLU A 528 10.30 9.90 31.58
C GLU A 528 9.87 9.21 30.29
N LEU A 529 10.78 8.47 29.64
CA LEU A 529 10.52 7.70 28.43
C LEU A 529 9.44 6.64 28.63
N ILE A 530 9.50 5.86 29.71
CA ILE A 530 8.47 4.86 30.06
C ILE A 530 7.14 5.54 30.39
N HIS A 531 7.16 6.66 31.13
CA HIS A 531 5.94 7.41 31.44
C HIS A 531 5.27 7.92 30.16
N GLY A 532 6.05 8.45 29.21
CA GLY A 532 5.57 8.90 27.91
C GLY A 532 4.97 7.77 27.08
N TYR A 533 5.63 6.62 27.05
CA TYR A 533 5.12 5.41 26.41
C TYR A 533 3.75 4.99 27.00
N ASN A 534 3.65 4.91 28.33
CA ASN A 534 2.40 4.53 28.99
C ASN A 534 1.28 5.55 28.71
N LYS A 535 1.59 6.84 28.77
CA LYS A 535 0.63 7.92 28.53
C LYS A 535 0.07 7.88 27.10
N LEU A 536 0.92 7.59 26.11
CA LEU A 536 0.51 7.52 24.71
C LEU A 536 -0.18 6.20 24.37
N PHE A 537 0.51 5.07 24.56
CA PHE A 537 0.10 3.77 24.03
C PHE A 537 -0.75 2.93 24.98
N LYS A 538 -0.73 3.20 26.30
CA LYS A 538 -1.54 2.45 27.28
C LYS A 538 -2.69 3.26 27.87
N LYS A 539 -2.75 4.56 27.59
CA LYS A 539 -3.82 5.45 28.05
C LYS A 539 -4.51 6.17 26.91
N LEU A 540 -3.84 7.11 26.24
CA LEU A 540 -4.48 7.99 25.25
C LEU A 540 -5.12 7.22 24.09
N LEU A 541 -4.34 6.42 23.36
CA LEU A 541 -4.84 5.68 22.20
C LEU A 541 -5.94 4.66 22.54
N PRO A 542 -5.83 3.80 23.58
CA PRO A 542 -6.92 2.89 23.95
C PRO A 542 -8.18 3.62 24.41
N GLU A 543 -8.07 4.74 25.13
CA GLU A 543 -9.23 5.56 25.52
C GLU A 543 -9.96 6.12 24.29
N LEU A 544 -9.21 6.55 23.26
CA LEU A 544 -9.79 7.04 22.01
C LEU A 544 -10.45 5.92 21.20
N VAL A 545 -9.82 4.74 21.10
CA VAL A 545 -10.42 3.56 20.44
C VAL A 545 -11.69 3.15 21.17
N SER A 546 -11.65 3.01 22.51
CA SER A 546 -12.83 2.71 23.32
C SER A 546 -13.98 3.71 23.11
N LYS A 547 -13.66 5.00 23.01
CA LYS A 547 -14.66 6.07 22.82
C LYS A 547 -15.28 6.10 21.43
N TYR A 548 -14.48 5.91 20.38
CA TYR A 548 -14.93 6.12 19.00
C TYR A 548 -15.16 4.82 18.24
N ASP A 549 -14.75 3.68 18.81
CA ASP A 549 -14.74 2.38 18.15
C ASP A 549 -14.73 1.21 19.15
N SER A 550 -15.63 1.26 20.13
CA SER A 550 -15.68 0.41 21.34
C SER A 550 -15.67 -1.10 21.08
N GLU A 551 -16.14 -1.53 19.92
CA GLU A 551 -16.27 -2.94 19.54
C GLU A 551 -14.97 -3.56 19.02
N ARG A 552 -13.91 -2.75 18.82
CA ARG A 552 -12.63 -3.25 18.29
C ARG A 552 -11.59 -3.42 19.39
N PHE A 553 -10.85 -4.51 19.26
CA PHE A 553 -9.70 -4.80 20.11
C PHE A 553 -8.60 -3.74 19.91
N TYR A 554 -7.98 -3.34 21.02
CA TYR A 554 -6.80 -2.49 21.02
C TYR A 554 -5.61 -3.23 21.61
N PHE A 555 -4.48 -3.15 20.91
CA PHE A 555 -3.23 -3.77 21.30
C PHE A 555 -2.14 -2.71 21.46
N HIS A 556 -1.44 -2.63 22.58
CA HIS A 556 -0.61 -1.45 22.84
C HIS A 556 0.70 -1.39 22.00
N SER A 557 1.21 -2.54 21.53
CA SER A 557 2.44 -2.67 20.73
C SER A 557 2.48 -4.05 20.10
N SER A 558 3.06 -4.15 18.89
CA SER A 558 3.39 -5.41 18.21
C SER A 558 4.92 -5.50 18.13
N PRO A 559 5.58 -6.49 18.74
CA PRO A 559 5.05 -7.57 19.57
C PRO A 559 4.94 -7.19 21.06
N VAL A 560 4.20 -8.00 21.82
CA VAL A 560 4.22 -7.97 23.31
C VAL A 560 5.16 -9.01 23.95
N SER A 561 5.73 -9.89 23.12
CA SER A 561 6.81 -10.82 23.48
C SER A 561 8.14 -10.42 22.82
N ASN A 562 9.21 -11.13 23.15
CA ASN A 562 10.49 -11.08 22.43
C ASN A 562 10.72 -12.40 21.69
N TRP A 563 11.95 -12.77 21.34
CA TRP A 563 12.27 -14.09 20.74
C TRP A 563 13.56 -14.71 21.28
N GLY A 564 14.12 -14.15 22.35
CA GLY A 564 15.42 -14.57 22.89
C GLY A 564 15.33 -15.75 23.87
N LYS A 565 14.13 -16.08 24.38
CA LYS A 565 13.91 -17.12 25.38
C LYS A 565 12.75 -18.03 25.00
N PRO A 566 12.73 -19.31 25.43
CA PRO A 566 11.62 -20.23 25.18
C PRO A 566 10.24 -19.69 25.59
N ASP A 567 10.14 -19.03 26.75
CA ASP A 567 8.89 -18.46 27.25
C ASP A 567 8.31 -17.36 26.35
N ASP A 568 9.15 -16.72 25.52
CA ASP A 568 8.69 -15.67 24.61
C ASP A 568 7.75 -16.22 23.53
N PHE A 569 7.87 -17.50 23.16
CA PHE A 569 6.99 -18.14 22.17
C PHE A 569 5.60 -18.49 22.71
N ASN A 570 5.42 -18.34 24.02
CA ASN A 570 4.20 -18.71 24.71
C ASN A 570 3.27 -17.53 25.03
N LYS A 571 3.64 -16.30 24.62
CA LYS A 571 2.94 -15.07 25.01
C LYS A 571 2.52 -14.22 23.80
N GLY A 572 1.22 -14.05 23.61
CA GLY A 572 0.68 -13.03 22.70
C GLY A 572 1.17 -13.19 21.26
N ASP A 573 1.52 -12.08 20.62
CA ASP A 573 2.17 -12.07 19.31
C ASP A 573 3.69 -11.89 19.42
N ASN A 574 4.40 -12.30 18.38
CA ASN A 574 5.85 -12.37 18.34
C ASN A 574 6.39 -11.88 16.99
N HIS A 575 7.54 -11.19 17.01
CA HIS A 575 8.32 -10.89 15.82
C HIS A 575 9.58 -11.78 15.82
N TYR A 576 9.50 -12.96 15.20
CA TYR A 576 10.60 -13.92 15.26
C TYR A 576 11.68 -13.60 14.23
N TRP A 577 12.69 -12.86 14.69
CA TRP A 577 13.84 -12.40 13.94
C TRP A 577 15.14 -13.20 14.19
N GLY A 578 15.03 -14.36 14.85
CA GLY A 578 16.16 -15.29 15.03
C GLY A 578 16.73 -15.74 13.69
N VAL A 579 15.86 -16.11 12.75
CA VAL A 579 16.23 -16.19 11.33
C VAL A 579 16.43 -14.77 10.79
N TYR A 580 17.50 -14.57 10.02
CA TYR A 580 18.00 -13.29 9.53
C TYR A 580 18.80 -12.48 10.57
N HIS A 581 18.19 -11.87 11.60
CA HIS A 581 18.94 -11.00 12.52
C HIS A 581 19.80 -11.78 13.52
N GLY A 582 19.24 -12.88 14.07
CA GLY A 582 19.98 -13.85 14.89
C GLY A 582 20.87 -14.82 14.09
N GLU A 583 20.79 -14.76 12.75
CA GLU A 583 21.54 -15.62 11.81
C GLU A 583 21.29 -17.13 12.00
N GLU A 584 20.11 -17.52 12.48
CA GLU A 584 19.72 -18.92 12.68
C GLU A 584 19.30 -19.59 11.36
N PRO A 585 19.58 -20.90 11.16
CA PRO A 585 19.16 -21.62 9.96
C PRO A 585 17.63 -21.68 9.85
N PHE A 586 17.10 -21.90 8.64
CA PHE A 586 15.64 -21.99 8.42
C PHE A 586 14.95 -23.08 9.26
N ALA A 587 15.69 -24.13 9.66
CA ALA A 587 15.19 -25.16 10.56
C ALA A 587 14.74 -24.62 11.93
N ALA A 588 15.24 -23.46 12.36
CA ALA A 588 14.85 -22.84 13.63
C ALA A 588 13.36 -22.45 13.65
N TYR A 589 12.75 -22.17 12.49
CA TYR A 589 11.30 -21.96 12.37
C TYR A 589 10.45 -23.18 12.79
N LYS A 590 11.03 -24.39 12.82
CA LYS A 590 10.34 -25.60 13.26
C LYS A 590 10.24 -25.73 14.77
N THR A 591 11.09 -25.03 15.52
CA THR A 591 11.18 -25.14 16.98
C THR A 591 10.78 -23.84 17.69
N HIS A 592 10.98 -22.68 17.07
CA HIS A 592 10.65 -21.37 17.62
C HIS A 592 9.29 -20.90 17.09
N ILE A 593 8.23 -21.58 17.50
CA ILE A 593 6.86 -21.33 17.01
C ILE A 593 6.08 -20.53 18.06
N PRO A 594 5.76 -19.25 17.80
CA PRO A 594 4.99 -18.42 18.73
C PRO A 594 3.48 -18.72 18.69
N ARG A 595 2.71 -18.18 19.63
CA ARG A 595 1.23 -18.25 19.64
C ARG A 595 0.61 -17.55 18.42
N PHE A 596 1.21 -16.44 18.00
CA PHE A 596 0.93 -15.74 16.75
C PHE A 596 2.22 -15.09 16.26
N ASN A 597 2.59 -15.28 15.00
CA ASN A 597 3.79 -14.66 14.43
C ASN A 597 3.39 -13.44 13.60
N SER A 598 3.52 -12.24 14.17
CA SER A 598 3.15 -10.98 13.52
C SER A 598 4.25 -10.42 12.62
N GLU A 599 5.51 -10.85 12.78
CA GLU A 599 6.60 -10.61 11.82
C GLU A 599 7.66 -11.72 11.81
N PHE A 600 8.03 -12.16 10.61
CA PHE A 600 9.22 -12.97 10.34
C PHE A 600 9.56 -12.82 8.86
N GLY A 601 10.82 -12.88 8.49
CA GLY A 601 11.20 -12.61 7.10
C GLY A 601 12.60 -13.06 6.74
N PHE A 602 12.83 -13.20 5.42
CA PHE A 602 14.17 -13.30 4.86
C PHE A 602 14.29 -12.40 3.61
N GLN A 603 15.42 -11.74 3.40
CA GLN A 603 15.60 -10.88 2.21
C GLN A 603 15.87 -11.68 0.94
N SER A 604 15.57 -11.06 -0.20
CA SER A 604 16.03 -11.49 -1.53
C SER A 604 16.31 -10.30 -2.44
N PHE A 605 17.08 -10.54 -3.49
CA PHE A 605 17.18 -9.61 -4.61
C PHE A 605 15.88 -9.62 -5.43
N PRO A 606 15.51 -8.48 -6.05
CA PRO A 606 14.42 -8.46 -7.01
C PRO A 606 14.82 -9.18 -8.31
N SER A 607 13.91 -9.27 -9.26
CA SER A 607 14.11 -9.86 -10.57
C SER A 607 15.30 -9.21 -11.31
N TRP A 608 15.87 -9.98 -12.24
CA TRP A 608 16.98 -9.50 -13.06
C TRP A 608 16.64 -8.22 -13.83
N GLU A 609 15.42 -8.12 -14.36
CA GLU A 609 14.95 -6.92 -15.06
C GLU A 609 14.91 -5.70 -14.12
N THR A 610 14.42 -5.87 -12.88
CA THR A 610 14.45 -4.82 -11.87
C THR A 610 15.88 -4.40 -11.53
N LEU A 611 16.83 -5.34 -11.43
CA LEU A 611 18.24 -5.02 -11.19
C LEU A 611 18.86 -4.24 -12.35
N GLN A 612 18.59 -4.62 -13.59
CA GLN A 612 19.03 -3.88 -14.78
C GLN A 612 18.45 -2.45 -14.78
N HIS A 613 17.17 -2.29 -14.40
CA HIS A 613 16.54 -0.98 -14.29
C HIS A 613 17.15 -0.11 -13.17
N ILE A 614 17.39 -0.68 -11.99
CA ILE A 614 18.02 0.04 -10.87
C ILE A 614 19.41 0.52 -11.26
N THR A 615 20.22 -0.35 -11.84
CA THR A 615 21.63 -0.08 -12.15
C THR A 615 21.88 0.65 -13.46
N GLN A 616 20.87 0.69 -14.35
CA GLN A 616 21.03 1.12 -15.74
C GLN A 616 22.13 0.33 -16.48
N SER A 617 22.36 -0.92 -16.06
CA SER A 617 23.33 -1.83 -16.67
C SER A 617 22.63 -3.05 -17.22
N LYS A 618 23.13 -3.60 -18.33
CA LYS A 618 22.70 -4.92 -18.83
C LYS A 618 23.27 -6.05 -17.98
N GLU A 619 24.42 -5.84 -17.35
CA GLU A 619 25.10 -6.79 -16.47
C GLU A 619 25.41 -6.12 -15.12
N PRO A 620 24.41 -6.02 -14.23
CA PRO A 620 24.60 -5.59 -12.85
C PRO A 620 25.70 -6.40 -12.12
N GLU A 621 26.62 -5.70 -11.46
CA GLU A 621 27.64 -6.30 -10.61
C GLU A 621 27.12 -6.47 -9.18
N LEU A 622 27.23 -7.68 -8.61
CA LEU A 622 26.71 -8.02 -7.29
C LEU A 622 27.23 -7.10 -6.16
N GLU A 623 28.52 -6.75 -6.20
CA GLU A 623 29.18 -5.88 -5.22
C GLU A 623 29.43 -4.46 -5.77
N GLY A 624 28.78 -4.11 -6.89
CA GLY A 624 28.88 -2.78 -7.46
C GLY A 624 28.31 -1.69 -6.55
N THR A 625 28.76 -0.45 -6.74
CA THR A 625 28.39 0.70 -5.90
C THR A 625 26.88 0.92 -5.82
N VAL A 626 26.16 0.75 -6.94
CA VAL A 626 24.71 0.96 -6.99
C VAL A 626 23.96 -0.07 -6.15
N LEU A 627 24.27 -1.36 -6.28
CA LEU A 627 23.57 -2.40 -5.51
C LEU A 627 23.94 -2.37 -4.03
N THR A 628 25.18 -2.00 -3.71
CA THR A 628 25.61 -1.77 -2.32
C THR A 628 24.85 -0.59 -1.70
N ALA A 629 24.70 0.54 -2.41
CA ALA A 629 23.92 1.67 -1.92
C ALA A 629 22.42 1.37 -1.84
N ARG A 630 21.93 0.43 -2.66
CA ARG A 630 20.52 -0.01 -2.68
C ARG A 630 20.16 -0.91 -1.50
N GLN A 631 21.10 -1.69 -0.99
CA GLN A 631 20.91 -2.51 0.21
C GLN A 631 20.82 -1.60 1.44
N LYS A 632 19.69 -1.65 2.16
CA LYS A 632 19.42 -0.79 3.31
C LYS A 632 19.50 -1.50 4.67
N SER A 633 19.51 -2.82 4.68
CA SER A 633 19.74 -3.61 5.89
C SER A 633 21.21 -3.66 6.26
N TYR A 634 21.49 -3.56 7.56
CA TYR A 634 22.85 -3.62 8.11
C TYR A 634 23.48 -5.03 8.03
N LYS A 635 22.66 -6.09 7.94
CA LYS A 635 23.14 -7.47 7.66
C LYS A 635 23.40 -7.65 6.16
N GLY A 636 22.41 -7.22 5.37
CA GLY A 636 22.46 -7.07 3.92
C GLY A 636 23.05 -8.26 3.15
N ASN A 637 23.83 -7.96 2.11
CA ASN A 637 24.31 -8.96 1.15
C ASN A 637 25.29 -9.99 1.75
N LYS A 638 26.00 -9.63 2.84
CA LYS A 638 26.91 -10.55 3.54
C LYS A 638 26.14 -11.74 4.12
N LEU A 639 24.98 -11.48 4.72
CA LEU A 639 24.13 -12.52 5.28
C LEU A 639 23.51 -13.40 4.21
N LEU A 640 23.07 -12.82 3.09
CA LEU A 640 22.53 -13.58 1.95
C LEU A 640 23.56 -14.58 1.38
N LYS A 641 24.83 -14.15 1.26
CA LYS A 641 25.94 -15.02 0.86
C LYS A 641 26.16 -16.16 1.87
N LYS A 642 26.17 -15.88 3.17
CA LYS A 642 26.31 -16.90 4.21
C LYS A 642 25.24 -18.00 4.10
N TYR A 643 23.98 -17.62 3.93
CA TYR A 643 22.90 -18.60 3.71
C TYR A 643 23.01 -19.29 2.34
N MET A 644 23.69 -18.69 1.37
CA MET A 644 23.87 -19.29 0.04
C MET A 644 24.75 -20.52 0.17
N ASP A 645 25.87 -20.38 0.88
CA ASP A 645 26.83 -21.45 1.15
C ASP A 645 26.22 -22.62 1.94
N TRP A 646 25.20 -22.34 2.76
CA TRP A 646 24.47 -23.36 3.50
C TRP A 646 23.61 -24.25 2.62
N TYR A 647 22.90 -23.69 1.64
CA TYR A 647 21.80 -24.38 0.95
C TYR A 647 22.03 -24.63 -0.54
N TYR A 648 22.88 -23.85 -1.20
CA TYR A 648 23.08 -23.87 -2.65
C TYR A 648 24.56 -23.99 -3.02
N GLN A 649 24.81 -24.46 -4.25
CA GLN A 649 26.14 -24.35 -4.85
C GLN A 649 26.43 -22.88 -5.20
N PRO A 650 27.70 -22.42 -5.15
CA PRO A 650 28.05 -21.04 -5.42
C PRO A 650 27.50 -20.55 -6.77
N PRO A 651 26.80 -19.40 -6.81
CA PRO A 651 26.22 -18.90 -8.05
C PRO A 651 27.29 -18.44 -9.03
N ALA A 652 27.11 -18.77 -10.31
CA ALA A 652 28.08 -18.46 -11.36
C ALA A 652 28.05 -16.98 -11.82
N THR A 653 26.95 -16.26 -11.59
CA THR A 653 26.73 -14.89 -12.08
C THR A 653 25.88 -14.10 -11.08
N THR A 654 25.82 -12.76 -11.21
CA THR A 654 24.89 -11.92 -10.43
C THR A 654 23.43 -12.33 -10.68
N LYS A 655 23.08 -12.68 -11.93
CA LYS A 655 21.73 -13.17 -12.27
C LYS A 655 21.39 -14.45 -11.51
N ALA A 656 22.33 -15.40 -11.48
CA ALA A 656 22.18 -16.64 -10.71
C ALA A 656 22.04 -16.36 -9.21
N PHE A 657 22.84 -15.44 -8.66
CA PHE A 657 22.72 -15.02 -7.26
C PHE A 657 21.33 -14.44 -6.97
N ALA A 658 20.82 -13.56 -7.83
CA ALA A 658 19.49 -12.97 -7.65
C ALA A 658 18.39 -14.03 -7.64
N TYR A 659 18.40 -14.94 -8.62
CA TYR A 659 17.48 -16.07 -8.71
C TYR A 659 17.53 -16.98 -7.48
N LEU A 660 18.72 -17.42 -7.08
CA LEU A 660 18.88 -18.30 -5.91
C LEU A 660 18.49 -17.58 -4.62
N SER A 661 18.73 -16.26 -4.50
CA SER A 661 18.31 -15.50 -3.32
C SER A 661 16.79 -15.45 -3.16
N GLN A 662 16.04 -15.41 -4.27
CA GLN A 662 14.58 -15.53 -4.21
C GLN A 662 14.15 -16.92 -3.76
N LEU A 663 14.85 -17.99 -4.17
CA LEU A 663 14.57 -19.34 -3.69
C LEU A 663 14.92 -19.52 -2.21
N GLN A 664 16.03 -18.94 -1.73
CA GLN A 664 16.37 -18.92 -0.30
C GLN A 664 15.24 -18.31 0.52
N GLN A 665 14.76 -17.13 0.10
CA GLN A 665 13.62 -16.49 0.74
C GLN A 665 12.37 -17.38 0.67
N ALA A 666 12.08 -17.98 -0.49
CA ALA A 666 10.89 -18.81 -0.68
C ALA A 666 10.88 -20.05 0.22
N GLU A 667 12.01 -20.73 0.37
CA GLU A 667 12.16 -21.89 1.27
C GLU A 667 12.05 -21.50 2.75
N GLY A 668 12.66 -20.37 3.14
CA GLY A 668 12.51 -19.83 4.49
C GLY A 668 11.06 -19.51 4.83
N MET A 669 10.35 -18.81 3.94
CA MET A 669 8.93 -18.48 4.13
C MET A 669 8.04 -19.72 4.13
N ARG A 670 8.28 -20.68 3.23
CA ARG A 670 7.54 -21.96 3.20
C ARG A 670 7.73 -22.73 4.51
N THR A 671 8.96 -22.83 4.99
CA THR A 671 9.27 -23.53 6.24
C THR A 671 8.57 -22.89 7.42
N ALA A 672 8.64 -21.56 7.56
CA ALA A 672 7.98 -20.83 8.63
C ALA A 672 6.45 -21.01 8.62
N ILE A 673 5.82 -20.86 7.44
CA ILE A 673 4.37 -20.97 7.29
C ILE A 673 3.87 -22.38 7.57
N LEU A 674 4.48 -23.40 6.95
CA LEU A 674 4.03 -24.79 7.12
C LEU A 674 4.23 -25.27 8.57
N SER A 675 5.37 -24.94 9.18
CA SER A 675 5.64 -25.30 10.59
C SER A 675 4.63 -24.64 11.53
N SER A 676 4.33 -23.35 11.34
CA SER A 676 3.35 -22.62 12.15
C SER A 676 1.95 -23.19 11.99
N ARG A 677 1.53 -23.51 10.76
CA ARG A 677 0.22 -24.13 10.49
C ARG A 677 0.12 -25.53 11.08
N ALA A 678 1.19 -26.31 11.02
CA ALA A 678 1.27 -27.65 11.61
C ALA A 678 1.21 -27.65 13.14
N ALA A 679 1.45 -26.50 13.78
CA ALA A 679 1.41 -26.33 15.22
C ALA A 679 0.04 -25.87 15.76
N MET A 680 -1.02 -25.82 14.94
CA MET A 680 -2.37 -25.53 15.46
C MET A 680 -2.77 -26.54 16.57
N PRO A 681 -3.43 -26.09 17.66
CA PRO A 681 -3.88 -24.72 17.93
C PRO A 681 -2.88 -23.86 18.72
N HIS A 682 -1.63 -24.31 18.93
CA HIS A 682 -0.60 -23.52 19.63
C HIS A 682 -0.34 -22.20 18.91
N ASN A 683 -0.03 -22.29 17.62
CA ASN A 683 0.01 -21.14 16.71
C ASN A 683 -1.33 -20.98 16.00
N MET A 684 -1.85 -19.75 15.94
CA MET A 684 -3.12 -19.44 15.29
C MET A 684 -3.01 -18.37 14.19
N GLY A 685 -1.78 -17.99 13.82
CA GLY A 685 -1.59 -17.05 12.72
C GLY A 685 -0.16 -16.68 12.42
N VAL A 686 0.04 -16.31 11.15
CA VAL A 686 1.31 -15.85 10.59
C VAL A 686 1.10 -14.65 9.66
N LEU A 687 1.90 -13.61 9.86
CA LEU A 687 2.02 -12.44 9.01
C LEU A 687 3.49 -12.25 8.66
N MET A 688 3.89 -12.62 7.44
CA MET A 688 5.29 -12.45 7.01
C MET A 688 5.69 -10.98 6.88
N TRP A 689 6.95 -10.69 7.14
CA TRP A 689 7.63 -9.45 6.76
C TRP A 689 8.42 -9.70 5.46
N GLN A 690 8.09 -9.07 4.33
CA GLN A 690 6.95 -8.16 4.09
C GLN A 690 6.27 -8.46 2.75
N LEU A 691 5.07 -7.91 2.53
CA LEU A 691 4.31 -8.17 1.30
C LEU A 691 4.94 -7.49 0.08
N ASN A 692 5.16 -6.18 0.16
CA ASN A 692 5.44 -5.30 -0.98
C ASN A 692 6.62 -4.36 -0.70
N ASP A 693 7.08 -3.67 -1.74
CA ASP A 693 8.13 -2.64 -1.64
C ASP A 693 7.58 -1.21 -1.82
N VAL A 694 8.28 -0.23 -1.24
CA VAL A 694 8.05 1.22 -1.44
C VAL A 694 8.79 1.78 -2.66
N TRP A 695 9.76 1.05 -3.19
CA TRP A 695 10.64 1.43 -4.31
C TRP A 695 11.34 0.16 -4.85
N PRO A 696 11.97 0.18 -6.03
CA PRO A 696 12.75 -0.97 -6.50
C PRO A 696 13.91 -1.28 -5.53
N ALA A 697 13.87 -2.43 -4.84
CA ALA A 697 14.72 -2.69 -3.68
C ALA A 697 15.20 -4.14 -3.56
N ILE A 698 16.31 -4.32 -2.84
CA ILE A 698 16.69 -5.59 -2.20
C ILE A 698 16.06 -5.56 -0.81
N SER A 699 15.10 -6.45 -0.55
CA SER A 699 14.25 -6.38 0.64
C SER A 699 13.63 -7.74 0.96
N TRP A 700 12.82 -7.79 2.01
CA TRP A 700 12.02 -8.94 2.41
C TRP A 700 10.71 -9.09 1.64
N SER A 701 10.44 -8.24 0.64
CA SER A 701 9.19 -8.28 -0.09
C SER A 701 8.99 -9.61 -0.82
N ALA A 702 7.77 -10.13 -0.83
CA ALA A 702 7.37 -11.23 -1.71
C ALA A 702 6.92 -10.73 -3.10
N ILE A 703 6.47 -9.47 -3.18
CA ILE A 703 6.04 -8.80 -4.41
C ILE A 703 6.89 -7.55 -4.62
N GLU A 704 7.51 -7.44 -5.79
CA GLU A 704 8.33 -6.31 -6.17
C GLU A 704 7.51 -5.02 -6.35
N PHE A 705 8.20 -3.87 -6.34
CA PHE A 705 7.60 -2.55 -6.54
C PHE A 705 6.75 -2.40 -7.82
N ASN A 706 7.11 -3.12 -8.89
CA ASN A 706 6.36 -3.13 -10.16
C ASN A 706 5.15 -4.08 -10.14
N GLY A 707 4.91 -4.81 -9.04
CA GLY A 707 3.84 -5.78 -8.88
C GLY A 707 4.18 -7.21 -9.32
N GLN A 708 5.42 -7.46 -9.77
CA GLN A 708 5.88 -8.81 -10.12
C GLN A 708 6.08 -9.68 -8.88
N TRP A 709 5.71 -10.95 -8.98
CA TRP A 709 5.87 -11.91 -7.88
C TRP A 709 7.30 -12.44 -7.86
N LYS A 710 7.95 -12.38 -6.69
CA LYS A 710 9.16 -13.16 -6.43
C LYS A 710 8.81 -14.62 -6.21
N ALA A 711 9.82 -15.50 -6.20
CA ALA A 711 9.63 -16.92 -5.89
C ALA A 711 8.84 -17.15 -4.59
N ALA A 712 9.11 -16.33 -3.55
CA ALA A 712 8.43 -16.40 -2.28
C ALA A 712 6.90 -16.34 -2.40
N GLN A 713 6.34 -15.44 -3.23
CA GLN A 713 4.89 -15.30 -3.35
C GLN A 713 4.21 -16.56 -3.90
N TYR A 714 4.86 -17.28 -4.81
CA TYR A 714 4.36 -18.57 -5.33
C TYR A 714 4.38 -19.65 -4.25
N PHE A 715 5.45 -19.72 -3.46
CA PHE A 715 5.60 -20.68 -2.37
C PHE A 715 4.59 -20.40 -1.25
N ILE A 716 4.39 -19.14 -0.91
CA ILE A 716 3.41 -18.71 0.10
C ILE A 716 1.99 -19.04 -0.33
N ARG A 717 1.61 -18.75 -1.58
CA ARG A 717 0.30 -19.16 -2.12
C ARG A 717 0.06 -20.65 -1.90
N ASP A 718 1.06 -21.47 -2.20
CA ASP A 718 0.97 -22.91 -2.10
C ASP A 718 0.95 -23.38 -0.63
N ALA A 719 1.75 -22.75 0.25
CA ALA A 719 1.76 -23.01 1.69
C ALA A 719 0.48 -22.55 2.42
N TYR A 720 -0.33 -21.67 1.81
CA TYR A 720 -1.62 -21.21 2.32
C TYR A 720 -2.83 -21.90 1.69
N LYS A 721 -2.63 -22.91 0.83
CA LYS A 721 -3.73 -23.73 0.28
C LYS A 721 -4.56 -24.34 1.42
N LYS A 722 -5.85 -24.55 1.11
CA LYS A 722 -6.81 -25.16 2.05
C LYS A 722 -6.38 -26.55 2.53
N LEU A 723 -5.65 -27.29 1.69
CA LEU A 723 -5.05 -28.56 2.05
C LEU A 723 -3.57 -28.54 1.70
N THR A 724 -2.70 -28.67 2.68
CA THR A 724 -1.25 -28.77 2.49
C THR A 724 -0.72 -30.06 3.08
N VAL A 725 0.24 -30.65 2.40
CA VAL A 725 0.97 -31.85 2.84
C VAL A 725 2.42 -31.44 3.06
N ASP A 726 3.00 -31.82 4.19
CA ASP A 726 4.39 -31.56 4.53
C ASP A 726 5.02 -32.84 5.10
N PRO A 727 5.69 -33.64 4.24
CA PRO A 727 6.40 -34.85 4.65
C PRO A 727 7.78 -34.53 5.24
N GLU A 728 8.16 -35.23 6.31
CA GLU A 728 9.48 -35.16 6.94
C GLU A 728 9.93 -36.55 7.42
N LEU A 729 11.24 -36.82 7.44
CA LEU A 729 11.80 -38.00 8.08
C LEU A 729 12.10 -37.70 9.56
N ILE A 730 11.48 -38.45 10.46
CA ILE A 730 11.72 -38.38 11.91
C ILE A 730 12.10 -39.77 12.40
N ASN A 731 13.34 -39.91 12.88
CA ASN A 731 13.89 -41.20 13.33
C ASN A 731 13.75 -42.31 12.27
N GLY A 732 13.97 -41.97 10.99
CA GLY A 732 13.84 -42.88 9.85
C GLY A 732 12.41 -43.08 9.32
N ASN A 733 11.38 -42.76 10.11
CA ASN A 733 9.99 -42.87 9.68
C ASN A 733 9.56 -41.64 8.89
N LEU A 734 8.72 -41.84 7.86
CA LEU A 734 8.11 -40.74 7.14
C LEU A 734 6.88 -40.25 7.90
N GLN A 735 7.00 -39.09 8.55
CA GLN A 735 5.88 -38.36 9.10
C GLN A 735 5.29 -37.45 8.04
N VAL A 736 4.04 -37.71 7.66
CA VAL A 736 3.25 -36.86 6.76
C VAL A 736 2.33 -35.98 7.60
N THR A 737 2.65 -34.69 7.68
CA THR A 737 1.75 -33.70 8.29
C THR A 737 0.80 -33.16 7.24
N ILE A 738 -0.51 -33.21 7.52
CA ILE A 738 -1.57 -32.73 6.66
C ILE A 738 -2.28 -31.61 7.40
N VAL A 739 -2.32 -30.41 6.80
CA VAL A 739 -3.09 -29.28 7.33
C VAL A 739 -4.30 -29.06 6.44
N SER A 740 -5.48 -29.05 7.05
CA SER A 740 -6.78 -28.92 6.39
C SER A 740 -7.59 -27.77 6.99
N ASP A 741 -7.92 -26.79 6.16
CA ASP A 741 -8.87 -25.71 6.47
C ASP A 741 -10.35 -26.17 6.31
N SER A 742 -10.60 -27.47 6.05
CA SER A 742 -11.94 -28.04 5.98
C SER A 742 -12.64 -27.97 7.33
N ALA A 743 -13.95 -27.71 7.32
CA ALA A 743 -14.78 -27.76 8.52
C ALA A 743 -15.28 -29.17 8.87
N ILE A 744 -15.09 -30.15 7.98
CA ILE A 744 -15.54 -31.53 8.16
C ILE A 744 -14.38 -32.52 7.99
N THR A 745 -14.48 -33.61 8.73
CA THR A 745 -13.66 -34.81 8.59
C THR A 745 -14.03 -35.55 7.31
N TYR A 746 -13.04 -36.05 6.58
CA TYR A 746 -13.28 -36.89 5.39
C TYR A 746 -12.18 -37.93 5.21
N ARG A 747 -12.50 -39.00 4.47
CA ARG A 747 -11.54 -40.04 4.09
C ARG A 747 -11.01 -39.76 2.69
N THR A 748 -9.71 -39.94 2.51
CA THR A 748 -9.04 -39.78 1.21
C THR A 748 -7.88 -40.74 1.10
N GLU A 749 -7.41 -40.95 -0.12
CA GLU A 749 -6.19 -41.68 -0.39
C GLU A 749 -4.95 -40.83 -0.13
N LEU A 750 -3.97 -41.43 0.55
CA LEU A 750 -2.59 -40.99 0.65
C LEU A 750 -1.73 -41.91 -0.21
N THR A 751 -0.88 -41.30 -1.03
CA THR A 751 0.08 -42.01 -1.88
C THR A 751 1.48 -41.51 -1.61
N VAL A 752 2.45 -42.42 -1.47
CA VAL A 752 3.88 -42.12 -1.34
C VAL A 752 4.64 -42.83 -2.44
N ARG A 753 5.47 -42.07 -3.15
CA ARG A 753 6.26 -42.53 -4.29
C ARG A 753 7.71 -42.18 -4.08
N LYS A 754 8.60 -43.10 -4.43
CA LYS A 754 10.03 -42.84 -4.55
C LYS A 754 10.33 -42.41 -5.98
N PHE A 755 10.97 -41.27 -6.13
CA PHE A 755 11.37 -40.72 -7.42
C PHE A 755 12.89 -40.64 -7.50
N GLY A 756 13.47 -41.33 -8.47
CA GLY A 756 14.84 -41.07 -8.90
C GLY A 756 14.91 -39.77 -9.70
N LEU A 757 15.93 -38.95 -9.44
CA LEU A 757 16.08 -37.64 -10.10
C LEU A 757 16.31 -37.77 -11.63
N LEU A 758 16.64 -38.97 -12.11
CA LEU A 758 16.83 -39.33 -13.52
C LEU A 758 15.62 -40.04 -14.17
N GLY A 759 14.50 -40.18 -13.47
CA GLY A 759 13.21 -40.54 -14.08
C GLY A 759 12.59 -41.89 -13.73
N LYS A 760 13.19 -42.67 -12.83
CA LYS A 760 12.54 -43.87 -12.28
C LYS A 760 11.53 -43.48 -11.19
N GLU A 761 10.26 -43.85 -11.35
CA GLU A 761 9.23 -43.73 -10.32
C GLU A 761 8.90 -45.12 -9.74
N GLU A 762 8.74 -45.20 -8.43
CA GLU A 762 8.29 -46.39 -7.72
C GLU A 762 7.18 -46.03 -6.74
N LEU A 763 6.04 -46.73 -6.80
CA LEU A 763 4.98 -46.59 -5.79
C LEU A 763 5.39 -47.36 -4.54
N LEU A 764 5.62 -46.65 -3.43
CA LEU A 764 5.96 -47.28 -2.15
C LEU A 764 4.71 -47.61 -1.34
N LYS A 765 3.80 -46.65 -1.22
CA LYS A 765 2.62 -46.78 -0.36
C LYS A 765 1.38 -46.16 -0.97
N LYS A 766 0.25 -46.82 -0.72
CA LYS A 766 -1.10 -46.34 -1.04
C LYS A 766 -2.03 -46.74 0.10
N ARG A 767 -2.66 -45.77 0.77
CA ARG A 767 -3.47 -46.02 1.98
C ARG A 767 -4.64 -45.05 2.06
N ILE A 768 -5.82 -45.54 2.45
CA ILE A 768 -6.93 -44.68 2.83
C ILE A 768 -6.67 -44.14 4.25
N ILE A 769 -6.67 -42.82 4.38
CA ILE A 769 -6.49 -42.09 5.63
C ILE A 769 -7.73 -41.25 5.93
N THR A 770 -7.87 -40.87 7.20
CA THR A 770 -8.83 -39.86 7.64
C THR A 770 -8.12 -38.54 7.81
N VAL A 771 -8.66 -37.47 7.23
CA VAL A 771 -8.19 -36.10 7.40
C VAL A 771 -9.20 -35.34 8.25
N GLU A 772 -8.75 -34.91 9.42
CA GLU A 772 -9.51 -34.09 10.36
C GLU A 772 -9.38 -32.60 10.04
N PRO A 773 -10.33 -31.75 10.47
CA PRO A 773 -10.12 -30.30 10.52
C PRO A 773 -8.85 -29.93 11.30
N GLY A 774 -8.07 -28.97 10.80
CA GLY A 774 -6.82 -28.57 11.44
C GLY A 774 -5.63 -29.43 10.98
N VAL A 775 -5.09 -30.27 11.87
CA VAL A 775 -3.84 -31.01 11.61
C VAL A 775 -4.06 -32.51 11.79
N SER A 776 -3.64 -33.31 10.80
CA SER A 776 -3.54 -34.77 10.87
C SER A 776 -2.10 -35.20 10.62
N LYS A 777 -1.58 -36.12 11.42
CA LYS A 777 -0.21 -36.66 11.25
C LYS A 777 -0.29 -38.15 10.97
N ILE A 778 0.25 -38.57 9.83
CA ILE A 778 0.31 -39.98 9.42
C ILE A 778 1.77 -40.42 9.44
N SER A 779 2.09 -41.48 10.17
CA SER A 779 3.44 -42.07 10.19
C SER A 779 3.49 -43.28 9.27
N ILE A 780 4.53 -43.36 8.45
CA ILE A 780 4.88 -44.52 7.65
C ILE A 780 6.24 -45.04 8.14
N PRO A 781 6.29 -46.30 8.64
CA PRO A 781 7.51 -46.93 9.14
C PRO A 781 8.64 -46.96 8.10
N ALA A 782 9.89 -46.86 8.56
CA ALA A 782 11.08 -46.83 7.71
C ALA A 782 11.25 -48.08 6.83
N ASP A 783 10.90 -49.26 7.36
CA ASP A 783 10.93 -50.54 6.65
C ASP A 783 9.96 -50.58 5.46
N GLU A 784 8.86 -49.82 5.51
CA GLU A 784 7.93 -49.67 4.39
C GLU A 784 8.44 -48.74 3.27
N LEU A 785 9.49 -47.95 3.52
CA LEU A 785 10.05 -47.01 2.54
C LEU A 785 11.15 -47.66 1.68
N GLY A 786 11.76 -48.73 2.18
CA GLY A 786 12.97 -49.33 1.63
C GLY A 786 14.17 -48.38 1.66
N GLU A 787 15.27 -48.79 1.04
CA GLU A 787 16.44 -47.91 0.91
C GLU A 787 16.17 -46.74 -0.04
N ILE A 788 16.62 -45.56 0.38
CA ILE A 788 16.52 -44.31 -0.38
C ILE A 788 17.92 -43.70 -0.47
N ASP A 789 18.44 -43.56 -1.69
CA ASP A 789 19.65 -42.77 -1.92
C ASP A 789 19.32 -41.28 -1.79
N ALA A 790 19.75 -40.70 -0.67
CA ALA A 790 19.43 -39.34 -0.30
C ALA A 790 19.88 -38.28 -1.32
N LYS A 791 20.88 -38.58 -2.18
CA LYS A 791 21.41 -37.63 -3.17
C LYS A 791 20.77 -37.77 -4.55
N SER A 792 20.25 -38.95 -4.89
CA SER A 792 19.72 -39.26 -6.23
C SER A 792 18.24 -39.64 -6.24
N GLN A 793 17.58 -39.64 -5.08
CA GLN A 793 16.17 -39.95 -4.91
C GLN A 793 15.46 -38.98 -3.96
N MET A 794 14.14 -38.88 -4.11
CA MET A 794 13.25 -38.12 -3.25
C MET A 794 11.94 -38.85 -3.03
N LEU A 795 11.16 -38.41 -2.04
CA LEU A 795 9.80 -38.91 -1.82
C LEU A 795 8.76 -37.88 -2.28
N LEU A 796 7.78 -38.32 -3.06
CA LEU A 796 6.60 -37.55 -3.41
C LEU A 796 5.42 -38.09 -2.62
N THR A 797 4.80 -37.24 -1.79
CA THR A 797 3.57 -37.56 -1.06
C THR A 797 2.40 -36.80 -1.67
N GLU A 798 1.31 -37.50 -1.98
CA GLU A 798 0.10 -36.97 -2.60
C GLU A 798 -1.13 -37.30 -1.74
N VAL A 799 -1.96 -36.29 -1.43
CA VAL A 799 -3.22 -36.42 -0.67
C VAL A 799 -4.27 -35.48 -1.27
N ASN A 800 -5.36 -36.03 -1.79
CA ASN A 800 -6.52 -35.28 -2.32
C ASN A 800 -6.13 -34.11 -3.25
N GLY A 801 -5.23 -34.36 -4.21
CA GLY A 801 -4.74 -33.34 -5.16
C GLY A 801 -3.71 -32.35 -4.61
N SER A 802 -3.39 -32.40 -3.32
CA SER A 802 -2.23 -31.73 -2.72
C SER A 802 -1.02 -32.65 -2.78
N SER A 803 0.17 -32.09 -3.00
CA SER A 803 1.41 -32.87 -3.15
C SER A 803 2.61 -32.12 -2.62
N ALA A 804 3.58 -32.85 -2.07
CA ALA A 804 4.86 -32.30 -1.64
C ALA A 804 6.02 -33.27 -1.90
N CYS A 805 7.16 -32.70 -2.32
CA CYS A 805 8.41 -33.43 -2.49
C CYS A 805 9.27 -33.28 -1.23
N LEU A 806 9.75 -34.40 -0.69
CA LEU A 806 10.75 -34.46 0.37
C LEU A 806 12.10 -34.83 -0.22
N TYR A 807 13.03 -33.88 -0.20
CA TYR A 807 14.44 -34.08 -0.50
C TYR A 807 15.18 -34.38 0.80
N LEU A 808 16.05 -35.40 0.81
CA LEU A 808 16.70 -35.91 2.03
C LEU A 808 18.01 -35.20 2.35
N VAL A 809 18.54 -34.41 1.41
CA VAL A 809 19.73 -33.57 1.58
C VAL A 809 19.44 -32.15 1.08
N PRO A 810 20.21 -31.14 1.53
CA PRO A 810 20.15 -29.80 0.98
C PRO A 810 20.31 -29.79 -0.55
N VAL A 811 19.72 -28.78 -1.21
CA VAL A 811 19.70 -28.68 -2.68
C VAL A 811 21.11 -28.73 -3.29
N LYS A 812 22.12 -28.17 -2.61
CA LYS A 812 23.52 -28.23 -3.05
C LYS A 812 24.10 -29.64 -3.17
N ASP A 813 23.57 -30.61 -2.43
CA ASP A 813 24.09 -31.98 -2.36
C ASP A 813 23.35 -32.96 -3.28
N LEU A 814 22.27 -32.50 -3.94
CA LEU A 814 21.51 -33.30 -4.91
C LEU A 814 22.32 -33.54 -6.20
N LEU A 815 22.30 -34.79 -6.68
CA LEU A 815 22.90 -35.17 -7.96
C LEU A 815 21.94 -34.85 -9.11
N LEU A 816 21.82 -33.56 -9.42
CA LEU A 816 21.00 -33.06 -10.53
C LEU A 816 21.72 -33.22 -11.87
N ALA A 817 21.02 -33.78 -12.86
CA ALA A 817 21.45 -33.83 -14.25
C ALA A 817 21.17 -32.51 -14.99
N ASP A 818 21.91 -32.26 -16.08
CA ASP A 818 21.64 -31.13 -16.96
C ASP A 818 20.32 -31.35 -17.72
N PRO A 819 19.29 -30.52 -17.53
CA PRO A 819 17.97 -30.79 -18.06
C PRO A 819 17.80 -30.29 -19.50
N PHE A 820 17.15 -31.10 -20.33
CA PHE A 820 16.52 -30.64 -21.57
C PHE A 820 15.02 -30.40 -21.32
N ILE A 821 14.53 -29.21 -21.69
CA ILE A 821 13.13 -28.84 -21.47
C ILE A 821 12.42 -28.76 -22.81
N SER A 822 11.50 -29.70 -23.03
CA SER A 822 10.53 -29.61 -24.12
C SER A 822 9.44 -28.61 -23.72
N TRP A 823 9.17 -27.63 -24.58
CA TRP A 823 8.14 -26.63 -24.31
C TRP A 823 7.36 -26.22 -25.56
N SER A 824 6.12 -25.78 -25.36
CA SER A 824 5.29 -25.19 -26.40
C SER A 824 4.29 -24.21 -25.81
N ILE A 825 3.90 -23.18 -26.57
CA ILE A 825 2.79 -22.29 -26.19
C ILE A 825 1.59 -22.59 -27.08
N SER A 826 0.49 -23.04 -26.48
CA SER A 826 -0.78 -23.34 -27.17
C SER A 826 -1.92 -22.46 -26.66
N SER A 827 -3.04 -22.44 -27.37
CA SER A 827 -4.29 -21.86 -26.89
C SER A 827 -5.20 -22.96 -26.34
N LEU A 828 -5.75 -22.76 -25.14
CA LEU A 828 -6.71 -23.65 -24.52
C LEU A 828 -7.85 -22.81 -23.95
N ASN A 829 -9.07 -22.98 -24.45
CA ASN A 829 -10.26 -22.21 -24.03
C ASN A 829 -10.04 -20.68 -24.08
N GLY A 830 -9.37 -20.19 -25.15
CA GLY A 830 -9.06 -18.77 -25.33
C GLY A 830 -7.90 -18.25 -24.47
N LYS A 831 -7.27 -19.10 -23.64
CA LYS A 831 -6.12 -18.75 -22.80
C LYS A 831 -4.81 -19.26 -23.40
N LYS A 832 -3.74 -18.47 -23.25
CA LYS A 832 -2.38 -18.87 -23.67
C LYS A 832 -1.79 -19.78 -22.60
N MET A 833 -1.35 -20.97 -22.97
CA MET A 833 -0.80 -21.98 -22.06
C MET A 833 0.63 -22.35 -22.50
N LEU A 834 1.60 -22.17 -21.61
CA LEU A 834 2.93 -22.76 -21.75
C LEU A 834 2.90 -24.19 -21.22
N ASN A 835 3.24 -25.16 -22.06
CA ASN A 835 3.45 -26.54 -21.68
C ASN A 835 4.96 -26.76 -21.52
N VAL A 836 5.39 -27.37 -20.41
CA VAL A 836 6.80 -27.73 -20.16
C VAL A 836 6.91 -29.17 -19.68
N ARG A 837 7.97 -29.87 -20.11
CA ARG A 837 8.31 -31.24 -19.70
C ARG A 837 9.82 -31.45 -19.75
N SER A 838 10.31 -32.31 -18.87
CA SER A 838 11.68 -32.84 -18.85
C SER A 838 11.65 -34.32 -18.48
N ASP A 839 12.60 -35.11 -18.97
CA ASP A 839 12.74 -36.53 -18.61
C ASP A 839 13.65 -36.74 -17.38
N VAL A 840 14.26 -35.67 -16.86
CA VAL A 840 14.96 -35.61 -15.57
C VAL A 840 14.36 -34.52 -14.67
N LEU A 841 14.67 -34.53 -13.38
CA LEU A 841 14.19 -33.50 -12.45
C LEU A 841 14.73 -32.12 -12.85
N VAL A 842 13.84 -31.14 -13.02
CA VAL A 842 14.21 -29.72 -13.09
C VAL A 842 13.80 -29.07 -11.77
N LYS A 843 14.78 -28.83 -10.90
CA LYS A 843 14.56 -28.20 -9.59
C LYS A 843 14.33 -26.68 -9.75
N ASN A 844 13.17 -26.22 -9.26
CA ASN A 844 12.72 -24.83 -9.16
C ASN A 844 12.82 -23.99 -10.45
N ILE A 845 12.26 -24.47 -11.55
CA ILE A 845 12.32 -23.73 -12.83
C ILE A 845 11.77 -22.30 -12.71
N CYS A 846 12.57 -21.31 -13.05
CA CYS A 846 12.14 -19.94 -13.31
C CYS A 846 11.85 -19.76 -14.79
N LEU A 847 10.61 -19.39 -15.11
CA LEU A 847 10.13 -19.06 -16.44
C LEU A 847 10.19 -17.54 -16.62
N GLU A 848 10.89 -17.06 -17.64
CA GLU A 848 11.11 -15.65 -17.93
C GLU A 848 10.63 -15.30 -19.35
N PHE A 849 10.08 -14.09 -19.52
CA PHE A 849 9.63 -13.59 -20.82
C PHE A 849 10.12 -12.16 -21.02
N GLN A 850 11.20 -11.98 -21.79
CA GLN A 850 11.83 -10.66 -21.93
C GLN A 850 10.88 -9.60 -22.54
N GLY A 851 10.80 -8.45 -21.87
CA GLY A 851 9.98 -7.30 -22.30
C GLY A 851 8.46 -7.50 -22.21
N ALA A 852 8.00 -8.54 -21.49
CA ALA A 852 6.59 -8.82 -21.23
C ALA A 852 6.16 -8.33 -19.83
N ASN A 853 6.31 -7.04 -19.56
CA ASN A 853 6.19 -6.47 -18.21
C ASN A 853 4.77 -6.56 -17.63
N ASP A 854 3.75 -6.78 -18.49
CA ASP A 854 2.35 -7.01 -18.12
C ASP A 854 2.03 -8.48 -17.81
N LEU A 855 2.96 -9.41 -18.07
CA LEU A 855 2.74 -10.83 -17.94
C LEU A 855 2.55 -11.25 -16.49
N LYS A 856 1.51 -12.07 -16.26
CA LYS A 856 1.34 -12.85 -15.04
C LYS A 856 1.31 -14.34 -15.37
N LEU A 857 2.08 -15.11 -14.62
CA LEU A 857 2.15 -16.56 -14.73
C LEU A 857 1.28 -17.21 -13.67
N SER A 858 0.47 -18.21 -14.04
CA SER A 858 -0.28 -19.00 -13.04
C SER A 858 0.62 -19.83 -12.13
N ASN A 859 1.85 -20.13 -12.54
CA ASN A 859 2.85 -20.80 -11.71
C ASN A 859 4.27 -20.47 -12.18
N ASN A 860 5.21 -20.41 -11.25
CA ASN A 860 6.63 -20.23 -11.53
C ASN A 860 7.45 -20.81 -10.36
N TYR A 861 8.77 -20.98 -10.51
CA TYR A 861 9.71 -21.47 -9.49
C TYR A 861 9.40 -22.89 -8.96
N PHE A 862 8.72 -23.73 -9.74
CA PHE A 862 8.28 -25.07 -9.33
C PHE A 862 9.20 -26.18 -9.84
N ASP A 863 9.07 -27.38 -9.29
CA ASP A 863 9.82 -28.54 -9.76
C ASP A 863 9.10 -29.20 -10.96
N ILE A 864 9.83 -29.48 -12.04
CA ILE A 864 9.35 -30.37 -13.12
C ILE A 864 9.82 -31.77 -12.78
N LEU A 865 8.87 -32.62 -12.38
CA LEU A 865 9.15 -34.03 -12.13
C LEU A 865 9.41 -34.78 -13.46
N PRO A 866 10.34 -35.75 -13.46
CA PRO A 866 10.65 -36.53 -14.67
C PRO A 866 9.42 -37.11 -15.36
N GLY A 867 9.34 -36.95 -16.68
CA GLY A 867 8.28 -37.49 -17.52
C GLY A 867 6.91 -36.82 -17.37
N ARG A 868 6.72 -35.91 -16.41
CA ARG A 868 5.45 -35.21 -16.17
C ARG A 868 5.35 -33.94 -17.02
N ASN A 869 4.15 -33.65 -17.51
CA ASN A 869 3.83 -32.42 -18.24
C ASN A 869 3.20 -31.39 -17.31
N TYR A 870 3.67 -30.14 -17.38
CA TYR A 870 3.13 -29.02 -16.62
C TYR A 870 2.57 -27.95 -17.55
N LYS A 871 1.49 -27.31 -17.11
CA LYS A 871 0.83 -26.23 -17.86
C LYS A 871 0.82 -24.95 -17.03
N VAL A 872 1.27 -23.85 -17.62
CA VAL A 872 1.30 -22.51 -17.02
C VAL A 872 0.49 -21.56 -17.89
N GLU A 873 -0.57 -20.96 -17.31
CA GLU A 873 -1.35 -19.93 -17.97
C GLU A 873 -0.55 -18.64 -18.05
N LEU A 874 -0.47 -18.07 -19.25
CA LEU A 874 0.20 -16.82 -19.57
C LEU A 874 -0.85 -15.70 -19.73
N LYS A 875 -1.03 -14.88 -18.70
CA LYS A 875 -1.95 -13.72 -18.74
C LYS A 875 -1.18 -12.49 -19.19
N SER A 876 -1.24 -12.17 -20.48
CA SER A 876 -0.60 -10.98 -21.08
C SER A 876 -1.32 -10.52 -22.34
N LEU A 877 -1.25 -9.22 -22.60
CA LEU A 877 -1.69 -8.57 -23.84
C LEU A 877 -0.75 -8.87 -25.02
N LYS A 878 0.51 -9.27 -24.77
CA LYS A 878 1.49 -9.61 -25.83
C LYS A 878 1.04 -10.82 -26.65
N SER A 879 1.32 -10.84 -27.96
CA SER A 879 0.92 -11.94 -28.84
C SER A 879 1.64 -13.26 -28.48
N THR A 880 1.05 -14.39 -28.85
CA THR A 880 1.67 -15.70 -28.65
C THR A 880 3.03 -15.80 -29.36
N ALA A 881 3.15 -15.21 -30.56
CA ALA A 881 4.41 -15.16 -31.29
C ALA A 881 5.50 -14.39 -30.52
N TYR A 882 5.14 -13.23 -29.94
CA TYR A 882 6.05 -12.45 -29.11
C TYR A 882 6.53 -13.26 -27.89
N LEU A 883 5.60 -13.92 -27.19
CA LEU A 883 5.94 -14.72 -26.01
C LEU A 883 6.83 -15.91 -26.37
N ARG A 884 6.63 -16.56 -27.52
CA ARG A 884 7.50 -17.65 -28.00
C ARG A 884 8.93 -17.18 -28.27
N GLN A 885 9.08 -16.02 -28.91
CA GLN A 885 10.41 -15.48 -29.26
C GLN A 885 11.21 -15.00 -28.04
N ASN A 886 10.52 -14.65 -26.95
CA ASN A 886 11.13 -14.05 -25.77
C ASN A 886 11.14 -14.97 -24.54
N PHE A 887 10.74 -16.24 -24.70
CA PHE A 887 10.74 -17.21 -23.61
C PHE A 887 12.17 -17.65 -23.25
N LYS A 888 12.50 -17.54 -21.97
CA LYS A 888 13.73 -18.03 -21.36
C LYS A 888 13.40 -18.80 -20.09
N TRP A 889 14.33 -19.64 -19.66
CA TRP A 889 14.18 -20.35 -18.39
C TRP A 889 15.52 -20.55 -17.71
N MET A 890 15.48 -20.65 -16.39
CA MET A 890 16.62 -20.91 -15.53
C MET A 890 16.22 -21.94 -14.47
N ALA A 891 17.17 -22.74 -13.99
CA ALA A 891 16.94 -23.74 -12.95
C ALA A 891 18.19 -23.90 -12.08
N VAL A 892 18.08 -24.57 -10.92
CA VAL A 892 19.18 -24.72 -9.96
C VAL A 892 20.48 -25.27 -10.57
N LYS A 893 20.39 -26.30 -11.42
CA LYS A 893 21.56 -26.91 -12.10
C LYS A 893 22.05 -26.11 -13.31
N ASN A 894 21.15 -25.34 -13.95
CA ASN A 894 21.43 -24.59 -15.17
C ASN A 894 21.30 -23.06 -14.91
N GLN A 895 22.30 -22.51 -14.23
CA GLN A 895 22.30 -21.12 -13.76
C GLN A 895 22.82 -20.10 -14.79
N LYS A 896 23.39 -20.57 -15.92
CA LYS A 896 24.10 -19.73 -16.91
C LYS A 896 23.28 -19.40 -18.18
N ARG A 897 22.11 -20.02 -18.39
CA ARG A 897 21.33 -19.90 -19.63
C ARG A 897 20.19 -18.89 -19.55
#